data_AF-A0A1C6KTD6-F1
#
_entry.id   AF-A0A1C6KTD6-F1
#
_cell.length_a   1.000
_cell.length_b   1.000
_cell.length_c   1.000
_cell.angle_alpha   90.00
_cell.angle_beta   90.00
_cell.angle_gamma   90.00
#
_symmetry.space_group_name_H-M   'P 1'
#
loop_
_entity.id
_entity.type
_entity.pdbx_description
1 polymer ?
#
loop_
_entity_poly.entity_id
_entity_poly.type
_entity_poly.pdbx_seq_one_letter_code
_entity_poly.pdbx_strand_id
1 'polypeptide(L)'
;MAEKLRVIDLLAQIGGRSLGFQRAGYDIVCAVDSSPMCGEIYSQMIENKCFILSDIDNIVPNELPEADIITAKLLTGSFKHVNNKKSDTNENDAVFKIISERLPKVFIFEVPSRMITGNQSAALKHIFELPVFSKYMITYQIVKEAEFSGFPVIGNQTYIIGIRNDLCKEEFYFPQGNRLKQPMYQEKAQSVDIWYRKISFNVDLELQKGKYYIRNGREFSETDLIHMGFYREMFLMDSMGLRRLTHNECAFLKGFEGYNFNQWKNKREMYMKIAYASNVFVISEIAASLKKYLEQDSAEIASHDKLVPKDAKKRDKKREEIASNTAKDIIYPKLKLMSMRIDNLKGIKNLTLLFDKNVTAIMGVNGAGKSTILHALACIYKPYKSDEDYKFSFFFTPNPDSSWRNSKFTITYWDENSQKEYTREYKKNAERWSPRYVDRPQRDTYFIGIETCVPEIEKERQTSYIDYKTSLASERNADKIVKLAAYILNKDYDQLNYHKTKKKELLGVHTKSNMRYSSLSMGAGEQRVLMILKTIFTANAYSLILIDEIDILLHVMALKRLIYKLSELATQRNLQIVFTTHSMEISKLQEFVDIRYLHPIKEKTMVYDRITPDIVYELSENVEQSIKIYVEDILAETIVNVVVDDLGISRNVKLVKLGAASNAFVLAASFVLQEEDTSNVFILLDGDVYRNESEKRNAIKKVLSGTEKNHDNKADKAVGLIHQLILPEKVEPEKFIFDMFVDLDDNNELVEIAKRFNAVSNSHEWLDSLVTRMGKSEEIILYKIVNMVSDHEKWGNYVHELREYLIKRKEILNL
;
A
#
# COMPACT_ATOMS: atom_id res chain seq x y z
N MET A 1 32.81 6.24 23.11
CA MET A 1 32.58 5.94 21.68
C MET A 1 32.03 4.53 21.61
N ALA A 2 30.94 4.28 20.89
CA ALA A 2 30.45 2.92 20.70
C ALA A 2 31.52 2.08 19.97
N GLU A 3 31.76 0.86 20.42
CA GLU A 3 32.72 -0.06 19.81
C GLU A 3 32.25 -0.41 18.39
N LYS A 4 33.14 -0.29 17.39
CA LYS A 4 32.79 -0.60 15.99
C LYS A 4 32.71 -2.12 15.81
N LEU A 5 31.64 -2.58 15.15
CA LEU A 5 31.51 -3.99 14.77
C LEU A 5 32.59 -4.38 13.75
N ARG A 6 33.20 -5.55 13.96
CA ARG A 6 34.38 -6.04 13.23
C ARG A 6 33.97 -6.96 12.08
N VAL A 7 34.54 -6.75 10.88
CA VAL A 7 34.15 -7.44 9.64
C VAL A 7 35.34 -8.13 8.98
N ILE A 8 35.14 -9.39 8.58
CA ILE A 8 36.05 -10.12 7.68
C ILE A 8 35.40 -10.25 6.30
N ASP A 9 36.16 -9.94 5.25
CA ASP A 9 35.76 -10.11 3.86
C ASP A 9 36.52 -11.28 3.20
N LEU A 10 35.84 -12.41 3.00
CA LEU A 10 36.41 -13.60 2.34
C LEU A 10 36.12 -13.55 0.85
N LEU A 11 37.08 -13.99 0.02
CA LEU A 11 36.99 -13.87 -1.45
C LEU A 11 36.73 -12.39 -1.84
N ALA A 12 37.50 -11.49 -1.24
CA ALA A 12 37.24 -10.04 -1.18
C ALA A 12 37.24 -9.35 -2.55
N GLN A 13 37.88 -9.94 -3.56
CA GLN A 13 38.13 -9.33 -4.85
C GLN A 13 38.80 -7.95 -4.66
N ILE A 14 38.38 -6.92 -5.42
CA ILE A 14 38.91 -5.56 -5.30
C ILE A 14 38.35 -4.78 -4.08
N GLY A 15 37.69 -5.46 -3.12
CA GLY A 15 37.30 -4.86 -1.84
C GLY A 15 35.97 -4.10 -1.84
N GLY A 16 35.06 -4.39 -2.77
CA GLY A 16 33.76 -3.70 -2.84
C GLY A 16 32.91 -3.84 -1.59
N ARG A 17 32.93 -5.02 -0.95
CA ARG A 17 32.20 -5.25 0.30
C ARG A 17 32.87 -4.57 1.47
N SER A 18 34.18 -4.75 1.64
CA SER A 18 34.97 -4.01 2.63
C SER A 18 34.73 -2.49 2.57
N LEU A 19 34.78 -1.89 1.38
CA LEU A 19 34.55 -0.46 1.22
C LEU A 19 33.11 -0.06 1.60
N GLY A 20 32.13 -0.89 1.25
CA GLY A 20 30.73 -0.67 1.60
C GLY A 20 30.50 -0.67 3.11
N PHE A 21 31.09 -1.64 3.82
CA PHE A 21 31.07 -1.73 5.28
C PHE A 21 31.83 -0.57 5.95
N GLN A 22 33.00 -0.20 5.43
CA GLN A 22 33.77 0.93 5.95
C GLN A 22 32.98 2.23 5.87
N ARG A 23 32.28 2.49 4.75
CA ARG A 23 31.39 3.66 4.57
C ARG A 23 30.22 3.68 5.55
N ALA A 24 29.74 2.51 5.98
CA ALA A 24 28.70 2.39 7.03
C ALA A 24 29.26 2.48 8.47
N GLY A 25 30.57 2.69 8.61
CA GLY A 25 31.25 2.91 9.90
C GLY A 25 31.63 1.63 10.65
N TYR A 26 31.80 0.51 9.94
CA TYR A 26 32.33 -0.74 10.49
C TYR A 26 33.86 -0.75 10.53
N ASP A 27 34.45 -1.62 11.34
CA ASP A 27 35.88 -1.88 11.36
C ASP A 27 36.21 -3.12 10.50
N ILE A 28 36.93 -2.93 9.40
CA ILE A 28 37.33 -4.03 8.52
C ILE A 28 38.62 -4.62 9.04
N VAL A 29 38.59 -5.80 9.64
CA VAL A 29 39.76 -6.35 10.35
C VAL A 29 40.68 -7.16 9.46
N CYS A 30 40.14 -7.78 8.40
CA CYS A 30 40.89 -8.60 7.46
C CYS A 30 40.09 -8.85 6.19
N ALA A 31 40.79 -8.93 5.06
CA ALA A 31 40.28 -9.47 3.81
C ALA A 31 41.15 -10.64 3.32
N VAL A 32 40.55 -11.60 2.61
CA VAL A 32 41.23 -12.76 2.04
C VAL A 32 40.91 -12.87 0.55
N ASP A 33 41.93 -12.97 -0.29
CA ASP A 33 41.81 -13.26 -1.73
C ASP A 33 43.13 -13.82 -2.26
N SER A 34 43.10 -14.62 -3.32
CA SER A 34 44.28 -15.24 -3.92
C SER A 34 45.01 -14.35 -4.94
N SER A 35 44.42 -13.22 -5.34
CA SER A 35 44.92 -12.38 -6.43
C SER A 35 45.79 -11.22 -5.93
N PRO A 36 47.09 -11.13 -6.30
CA PRO A 36 47.97 -10.03 -5.88
C PRO A 36 47.46 -8.64 -6.28
N MET A 37 46.86 -8.53 -7.48
CA MET A 37 46.21 -7.31 -7.97
C MET A 37 45.10 -6.81 -7.03
N CYS A 38 44.32 -7.74 -6.45
CA CYS A 38 43.24 -7.40 -5.52
C CYS A 38 43.84 -6.79 -4.25
N GLY A 39 44.89 -7.40 -3.70
CA GLY A 39 45.59 -6.89 -2.50
C GLY A 39 46.19 -5.51 -2.71
N GLU A 40 46.79 -5.24 -3.88
CA GLU A 40 47.34 -3.92 -4.20
C GLU A 40 46.23 -2.84 -4.21
N ILE A 41 45.13 -3.09 -4.93
CA ILE A 41 43.99 -2.16 -5.00
C ILE A 41 43.38 -1.95 -3.61
N TYR A 42 43.16 -3.05 -2.88
CA TYR A 42 42.58 -3.04 -1.54
C TYR A 42 43.38 -2.15 -0.59
N SER A 43 44.72 -2.27 -0.60
CA SER A 43 45.63 -1.52 0.29
C SER A 43 45.59 0.00 0.09
N GLN A 44 45.07 0.47 -1.05
CA GLN A 44 44.92 1.90 -1.37
C GLN A 44 43.51 2.42 -1.06
N MET A 45 42.51 1.54 -0.99
CA MET A 45 41.11 1.92 -0.80
C MET A 45 40.60 1.77 0.63
N ILE A 46 41.11 0.78 1.36
CA ILE A 46 40.64 0.40 2.69
C ILE A 46 41.62 0.94 3.74
N GLU A 47 41.08 1.53 4.81
CA GLU A 47 41.87 2.14 5.89
C GLU A 47 42.76 1.09 6.58
N ASN A 48 42.17 -0.06 6.92
CA ASN A 48 42.91 -1.20 7.45
C ASN A 48 43.44 -2.08 6.30
N LYS A 49 44.77 -2.10 6.16
CA LYS A 49 45.48 -2.77 5.06
C LYS A 49 45.72 -4.26 5.30
N CYS A 50 45.10 -4.86 6.32
CA CYS A 50 45.20 -6.29 6.58
C CYS A 50 44.54 -7.10 5.45
N PHE A 51 45.37 -7.69 4.59
CA PHE A 51 44.98 -8.49 3.44
C PHE A 51 45.80 -9.76 3.38
N ILE A 52 45.16 -10.91 3.53
CA ILE A 52 45.80 -12.22 3.45
C ILE A 52 45.76 -12.69 2.01
N LEU A 53 46.93 -12.66 1.35
CA LEU A 53 47.12 -13.18 0.00
C LEU A 53 47.28 -14.71 0.06
N SER A 54 46.17 -15.42 0.03
CA SER A 54 46.13 -16.88 0.07
C SER A 54 44.88 -17.39 -0.64
N ASP A 55 44.96 -18.63 -1.14
CA ASP A 55 43.76 -19.42 -1.42
C ASP A 55 42.94 -19.62 -0.14
N ILE A 56 41.61 -19.61 -0.26
CA ILE A 56 40.69 -19.75 0.87
C ILE A 56 40.80 -21.15 1.49
N ASP A 57 41.14 -22.17 0.69
CA ASP A 57 41.29 -23.56 1.16
C ASP A 57 42.47 -23.74 2.13
N ASN A 58 43.45 -22.83 2.08
CA ASN A 58 44.61 -22.85 2.96
C ASN A 58 44.39 -22.07 4.26
N ILE A 59 43.27 -21.38 4.41
CA ILE A 59 42.99 -20.56 5.60
C ILE A 59 42.57 -21.45 6.76
N VAL A 60 43.35 -21.39 7.84
CA VAL A 60 42.96 -22.00 9.12
C VAL A 60 42.02 -21.03 9.83
N PRO A 61 40.77 -21.43 10.16
CA PRO A 61 39.80 -20.50 10.73
C PRO A 61 40.34 -19.76 11.95
N ASN A 62 41.03 -20.46 12.87
CA ASN A 62 41.61 -19.93 14.12
C ASN A 62 42.71 -18.87 13.93
N GLU A 63 43.31 -18.75 12.75
CA GLU A 63 44.34 -17.74 12.45
C GLU A 63 43.75 -16.39 12.04
N LEU A 64 42.48 -16.36 11.64
CA LEU A 64 41.78 -15.12 11.32
C LEU A 64 41.57 -14.25 12.59
N PRO A 65 41.52 -12.92 12.47
CA PRO A 65 41.14 -12.08 13.60
C PRO A 65 39.70 -12.36 14.06
N GLU A 66 39.36 -11.98 15.28
CA GLU A 66 37.96 -12.02 15.72
C GLU A 66 37.11 -11.04 14.93
N ALA A 67 35.91 -11.47 14.55
CA ALA A 67 34.97 -10.68 13.78
C ALA A 67 33.53 -10.97 14.19
N ASP A 68 32.71 -9.91 14.20
CA ASP A 68 31.27 -10.00 14.39
C ASP A 68 30.57 -10.44 13.10
N ILE A 69 31.11 -10.05 11.95
CA ILE A 69 30.50 -10.26 10.64
C ILE A 69 31.50 -10.91 9.71
N ILE A 70 31.05 -11.95 9.00
CA ILE A 70 31.81 -12.57 7.91
C ILE A 70 31.01 -12.39 6.61
N THR A 71 31.60 -11.72 5.63
CA THR A 71 31.00 -11.59 4.31
C THR A 71 31.83 -12.31 3.26
N ALA A 72 31.16 -12.91 2.27
CA ALA A 72 31.81 -13.64 1.20
C ALA A 72 31.02 -13.56 -0.11
N LYS A 73 31.72 -13.65 -1.24
CA LYS A 73 31.09 -13.85 -2.56
C LYS A 73 31.30 -15.29 -3.02
N LEU A 74 30.21 -16.06 -3.06
CA LEU A 74 30.31 -17.48 -3.39
C LEU A 74 30.54 -17.70 -4.88
N LEU A 75 31.36 -18.69 -5.21
CA LEU A 75 31.80 -18.97 -6.57
C LEU A 75 30.85 -19.94 -7.28
N THR A 76 30.40 -19.56 -8.48
CA THR A 76 29.36 -20.33 -9.21
C THR A 76 29.87 -21.51 -10.04
N GLY A 77 31.17 -21.59 -10.32
CA GLY A 77 31.79 -22.68 -11.08
C GLY A 77 31.80 -24.01 -10.33
N SER A 78 31.81 -23.93 -9.00
CA SER A 78 31.99 -25.03 -8.06
C SER A 78 30.71 -25.82 -7.76
N PHE A 79 29.54 -25.36 -8.22
CA PHE A 79 28.26 -26.05 -8.05
C PHE A 79 27.93 -27.00 -9.22
N LYS A 80 28.79 -27.07 -10.24
CA LYS A 80 28.61 -27.96 -11.39
C LYS A 80 29.36 -29.28 -11.16
N HIS A 81 28.82 -30.23 -10.39
CA HIS A 81 28.97 -31.69 -10.59
C HIS A 81 28.27 -32.47 -9.46
N VAL A 82 27.19 -33.20 -9.79
CA VAL A 82 26.61 -34.24 -8.91
C VAL A 82 26.77 -35.65 -9.53
N ASN A 83 27.37 -35.78 -10.72
CA ASN A 83 27.42 -37.06 -11.43
C ASN A 83 28.81 -37.66 -11.69
N ASN A 84 29.90 -37.12 -11.12
CA ASN A 84 31.20 -37.81 -11.20
C ASN A 84 31.90 -37.88 -9.85
N LYS A 85 32.17 -39.12 -9.42
CA LYS A 85 33.03 -39.45 -8.28
C LYS A 85 34.45 -38.91 -8.53
N LYS A 86 34.80 -37.79 -7.91
CA LYS A 86 36.14 -37.48 -7.39
C LYS A 86 36.05 -36.28 -6.44
N SER A 87 36.77 -36.41 -5.34
CA SER A 87 36.83 -35.53 -4.18
C SER A 87 37.64 -34.27 -4.46
N ASP A 88 37.02 -33.23 -5.02
CA ASP A 88 37.59 -31.89 -5.01
C ASP A 88 36.81 -31.06 -3.99
N THR A 89 37.48 -30.65 -2.91
CA THR A 89 36.99 -29.68 -1.93
C THR A 89 36.63 -28.39 -2.68
N ASN A 90 35.41 -27.89 -2.47
CA ASN A 90 34.91 -26.69 -3.11
C ASN A 90 35.36 -25.48 -2.29
N GLU A 91 35.94 -24.43 -2.91
CA GLU A 91 36.34 -23.18 -2.23
C GLU A 91 35.21 -22.58 -1.35
N ASN A 92 33.94 -22.81 -1.71
CA ASN A 92 32.79 -22.41 -0.88
C ASN A 92 32.69 -23.22 0.43
N ASP A 93 33.12 -24.48 0.45
CA ASP A 93 33.14 -25.32 1.67
C ASP A 93 34.11 -24.77 2.69
N ALA A 94 35.24 -24.19 2.26
CA ALA A 94 36.17 -23.50 3.16
C ALA A 94 35.52 -22.29 3.84
N VAL A 95 34.73 -21.51 3.09
CA VAL A 95 33.93 -20.40 3.66
C VAL A 95 32.93 -20.92 4.70
N PHE A 96 32.23 -22.02 4.40
CA PHE A 96 31.26 -22.61 5.33
C PHE A 96 31.93 -23.17 6.58
N LYS A 97 33.11 -23.78 6.44
CA LYS A 97 33.94 -24.25 7.56
C LYS A 97 34.34 -23.09 8.46
N ILE A 98 34.80 -21.96 7.90
CA ILE A 98 35.13 -20.77 8.67
C ILE A 98 33.92 -20.27 9.47
N ILE A 99 32.74 -20.18 8.84
CA ILE A 99 31.50 -19.77 9.53
C ILE A 99 31.10 -20.76 10.63
N SER A 100 31.30 -22.06 10.40
CA SER A 100 30.99 -23.10 11.38
C SER A 100 31.90 -23.08 12.61
N GLU A 101 33.18 -22.76 12.43
CA GLU A 101 34.15 -22.68 13.54
C GLU A 101 34.09 -21.33 14.25
N ARG A 102 33.88 -20.22 13.51
CA ARG A 102 33.86 -18.86 14.08
C ARG A 102 32.51 -18.41 14.60
N LEU A 103 31.41 -18.99 14.12
CA LEU A 103 30.04 -18.65 14.51
C LEU A 103 29.79 -17.13 14.64
N PRO A 104 30.04 -16.34 13.56
CA PRO A 104 29.89 -14.88 13.61
C PRO A 104 28.47 -14.48 14.00
N LYS A 105 28.29 -13.25 14.50
CA LYS A 105 26.97 -12.69 14.79
C LYS A 105 26.11 -12.65 13.51
N VAL A 106 26.73 -12.30 12.38
CA VAL A 106 26.08 -12.23 11.07
C VAL A 106 27.00 -12.80 9.99
N PHE A 107 26.43 -13.51 9.02
CA PHE A 107 27.11 -13.79 7.75
C PHE A 107 26.35 -13.18 6.57
N ILE A 108 27.08 -12.83 5.51
CA ILE A 108 26.50 -12.27 4.29
C ILE A 108 27.13 -12.92 3.06
N PHE A 109 26.31 -13.56 2.25
CA PHE A 109 26.72 -14.11 0.97
C PHE A 109 26.20 -13.29 -0.20
N GLU A 110 27.07 -12.99 -1.16
CA GLU A 110 26.69 -12.48 -2.46
C GLU A 110 26.74 -13.63 -3.49
N VAL A 111 25.62 -13.84 -4.20
CA VAL A 111 25.51 -14.85 -5.26
C VAL A 111 24.80 -14.28 -6.49
N PRO A 112 25.09 -14.77 -7.71
CA PRO A 112 24.35 -14.35 -8.90
C PRO A 112 22.86 -14.72 -8.84
N SER A 113 21.98 -13.81 -9.27
CA SER A 113 20.51 -13.99 -9.28
C SER A 113 20.01 -15.24 -10.01
N ARG A 114 20.77 -15.77 -10.98
CA ARG A 114 20.48 -17.03 -11.68
C ARG A 114 20.47 -18.27 -10.76
N MET A 115 21.18 -18.22 -9.64
CA MET A 115 21.21 -19.34 -8.69
C MET A 115 19.88 -19.50 -7.96
N ILE A 116 19.14 -18.41 -7.77
CA ILE A 116 17.79 -18.41 -7.20
C ILE A 116 16.74 -18.70 -8.26
N THR A 117 16.85 -18.05 -9.42
CA THR A 117 15.80 -18.03 -10.45
C THR A 117 15.85 -19.18 -11.47
N GLY A 118 16.91 -20.00 -11.47
CA GLY A 118 17.10 -21.11 -12.42
C GLY A 118 17.12 -22.50 -11.77
N ASN A 119 17.45 -23.53 -12.56
CA ASN A 119 17.53 -24.94 -12.14
C ASN A 119 18.60 -25.23 -11.06
N GLN A 120 19.42 -24.24 -10.70
CA GLN A 120 20.48 -24.35 -9.68
C GLN A 120 19.99 -24.05 -8.25
N SER A 121 18.70 -23.75 -8.06
CA SER A 121 18.10 -23.50 -6.74
C SER A 121 18.22 -24.69 -5.77
N ALA A 122 18.36 -25.92 -6.28
CA ALA A 122 18.63 -27.11 -5.47
C ALA A 122 19.99 -27.06 -4.77
N ALA A 123 21.03 -26.52 -5.43
CA ALA A 123 22.37 -26.42 -4.85
C ALA A 123 22.41 -25.43 -3.67
N LEU A 124 21.69 -24.30 -3.76
CA LEU A 124 21.54 -23.36 -2.65
C LEU A 124 20.80 -23.97 -1.45
N LYS A 125 19.79 -24.82 -1.69
CA LYS A 125 19.07 -25.52 -0.60
C LYS A 125 19.99 -26.44 0.18
N HIS A 126 20.83 -27.21 -0.51
CA HIS A 126 21.82 -28.08 0.15
C HIS A 126 22.83 -27.33 1.02
N ILE A 127 23.23 -26.10 0.63
CA ILE A 127 24.12 -25.28 1.47
C ILE A 127 23.46 -25.04 2.84
N PHE A 128 22.20 -24.63 2.86
CA PHE A 128 21.50 -24.28 4.09
C PHE A 128 20.95 -25.48 4.86
N GLU A 129 21.03 -26.69 4.30
CA GLU A 129 20.85 -27.94 5.05
C GLU A 129 22.02 -28.24 5.99
N LEU A 130 23.19 -27.58 5.81
CA LEU A 130 24.33 -27.78 6.70
C LEU A 130 24.00 -27.37 8.14
N PRO A 131 24.37 -28.17 9.16
CA PRO A 131 23.96 -27.96 10.56
C PRO A 131 24.28 -26.57 11.13
N VAL A 132 25.37 -25.94 10.67
CA VAL A 132 25.75 -24.58 11.11
C VAL A 132 24.65 -23.56 10.83
N PHE A 133 24.02 -23.62 9.66
CA PHE A 133 23.06 -22.60 9.22
C PHE A 133 21.72 -22.69 9.94
N SER A 134 21.39 -23.84 10.54
CA SER A 134 20.22 -23.97 11.43
C SER A 134 20.30 -23.07 12.67
N LYS A 135 21.50 -22.57 13.01
CA LYS A 135 21.73 -21.61 14.10
C LYS A 135 21.50 -20.15 13.69
N TYR A 136 21.11 -19.91 12.44
CA TYR A 136 20.89 -18.58 11.88
C TYR A 136 19.48 -18.44 11.29
N MET A 137 18.89 -17.27 11.45
CA MET A 137 17.75 -16.83 10.67
C MET A 137 18.27 -16.29 9.34
N ILE A 138 17.90 -16.97 8.25
CA ILE A 138 18.41 -16.66 6.91
C ILE A 138 17.35 -15.93 6.11
N THR A 139 17.75 -14.82 5.50
CA THR A 139 16.92 -14.03 4.58
C THR A 139 17.70 -13.78 3.29
N TYR A 140 17.01 -13.59 2.17
CA TYR A 140 17.68 -13.13 0.95
C TYR A 140 16.83 -12.10 0.21
N GLN A 141 17.48 -11.36 -0.69
CA GLN A 141 16.80 -10.50 -1.66
C GLN A 141 17.59 -10.44 -2.97
N ILE A 142 16.89 -10.52 -4.10
CA ILE A 142 17.44 -10.11 -5.39
C ILE A 142 17.38 -8.59 -5.46
N VAL A 143 18.55 -7.96 -5.54
CA VAL A 143 18.73 -6.51 -5.59
C VAL A 143 19.10 -6.10 -7.01
N LYS A 144 18.41 -5.08 -7.52
CA LYS A 144 18.77 -4.37 -8.76
C LYS A 144 19.72 -3.23 -8.42
N GLU A 145 20.95 -3.29 -8.93
CA GLU A 145 22.00 -2.32 -8.63
C GLU A 145 21.63 -0.88 -9.04
N ALA A 146 20.80 -0.70 -10.07
CA ALA A 146 20.33 0.62 -10.52
C ALA A 146 19.54 1.37 -9.44
N GLU A 147 18.72 0.68 -8.65
CA GLU A 147 17.86 1.26 -7.61
C GLU A 147 18.67 1.82 -6.43
N PHE A 148 19.88 1.30 -6.22
CA PHE A 148 20.78 1.68 -5.12
C PHE A 148 21.89 2.65 -5.55
N SER A 149 22.33 2.55 -6.80
CA SER A 149 23.38 3.42 -7.35
C SER A 149 22.81 4.72 -7.93
N GLY A 150 21.57 4.70 -8.43
CA GLY A 150 21.00 5.80 -9.21
C GLY A 150 21.57 5.90 -10.63
N PHE A 151 22.38 4.93 -11.07
CA PHE A 151 22.93 4.86 -12.43
C PHE A 151 22.15 3.87 -13.30
N PRO A 152 22.14 4.05 -14.63
CA PRO A 152 21.43 3.15 -15.54
C PRO A 152 22.19 1.82 -15.77
N VAL A 153 22.66 1.17 -14.71
CA VAL A 153 23.44 -0.07 -14.77
C VAL A 153 22.55 -1.31 -14.70
N ILE A 154 22.86 -2.32 -15.52
CA ILE A 154 22.22 -3.63 -15.42
C ILE A 154 23.07 -4.53 -14.53
N GLY A 155 22.57 -4.76 -13.32
CA GLY A 155 23.15 -5.71 -12.37
C GLY A 155 22.08 -6.22 -11.41
N ASN A 156 21.85 -7.53 -11.41
CA ASN A 156 20.96 -8.22 -10.47
C ASN A 156 21.77 -9.21 -9.64
N GLN A 157 21.97 -8.90 -8.36
CA GLN A 157 22.68 -9.77 -7.43
C GLN A 157 21.75 -10.23 -6.31
N THR A 158 21.97 -11.43 -5.81
CA THR A 158 21.29 -11.92 -4.62
C THR A 158 22.21 -11.75 -3.44
N TYR A 159 21.70 -11.10 -2.39
CA TYR A 159 22.33 -11.05 -1.10
C TYR A 159 21.58 -11.96 -0.13
N ILE A 160 22.31 -12.81 0.57
CA ILE A 160 21.79 -13.73 1.58
C ILE A 160 22.42 -13.34 2.91
N ILE A 161 21.60 -13.07 3.92
CA ILE A 161 22.03 -12.63 5.24
C ILE A 161 21.54 -13.64 6.26
N GLY A 162 22.46 -14.19 7.04
CA GLY A 162 22.13 -15.01 8.20
C GLY A 162 22.48 -14.29 9.49
N ILE A 163 21.49 -14.08 10.35
CA ILE A 163 21.67 -13.50 11.68
C ILE A 163 21.55 -14.61 12.71
N ARG A 164 22.48 -14.70 13.65
CA ARG A 164 22.50 -15.77 14.64
C ARG A 164 21.23 -15.73 15.49
N ASN A 165 20.62 -16.89 15.76
CA ASN A 165 19.28 -16.98 16.36
C ASN A 165 19.17 -16.32 17.74
N ASP A 166 20.24 -16.28 18.52
CA ASP A 166 20.33 -15.61 19.82
C ASP A 166 20.26 -14.07 19.73
N LEU A 167 20.55 -13.51 18.56
CA LEU A 167 20.49 -12.08 18.26
C LEU A 167 19.22 -11.70 17.49
N CYS A 168 18.38 -12.68 17.15
CA CYS A 168 17.16 -12.45 16.39
C CYS A 168 16.06 -11.91 17.30
N LYS A 169 15.79 -10.61 17.18
CA LYS A 169 14.67 -9.93 17.85
C LYS A 169 13.41 -9.93 16.99
N GLU A 170 13.61 -9.64 15.70
CA GLU A 170 12.60 -9.54 14.64
C GLU A 170 13.26 -9.98 13.33
N GLU A 171 12.48 -10.15 12.26
CA GLU A 171 13.06 -10.49 10.96
C GLU A 171 13.82 -9.31 10.35
N PHE A 172 14.96 -9.59 9.72
CA PHE A 172 15.74 -8.57 9.02
C PHE A 172 15.11 -8.25 7.67
N TYR A 173 14.87 -6.96 7.42
CA TYR A 173 14.41 -6.46 6.13
C TYR A 173 15.56 -5.79 5.40
N PHE A 174 15.72 -6.12 4.13
CA PHE A 174 16.67 -5.43 3.27
C PHE A 174 16.22 -4.00 3.02
N PRO A 175 17.17 -3.07 2.83
CA PRO A 175 16.85 -1.71 2.39
C PRO A 175 16.11 -1.73 1.05
N GLN A 176 15.24 -0.74 0.83
CA GLN A 176 14.65 -0.47 -0.48
C GLN A 176 15.55 0.49 -1.27
N GLY A 177 15.82 0.17 -2.53
CA GLY A 177 16.58 1.05 -3.41
C GLY A 177 15.71 2.18 -3.93
N ASN A 178 15.89 3.39 -3.39
CA ASN A 178 15.14 4.59 -3.78
C ASN A 178 16.07 5.75 -4.16
N ARG A 179 17.28 5.46 -4.66
CA ARG A 179 18.25 6.51 -4.96
C ARG A 179 17.87 7.25 -6.23
N LEU A 180 17.82 8.59 -6.13
CA LEU A 180 17.57 9.46 -7.27
C LEU A 180 18.64 9.27 -8.36
N LYS A 181 18.23 9.43 -9.63
CA LYS A 181 19.14 9.32 -10.78
C LYS A 181 20.32 10.27 -10.63
N GLN A 182 21.54 9.75 -10.78
CA GLN A 182 22.77 10.52 -10.62
C GLN A 182 23.43 10.85 -11.95
N PRO A 183 24.05 12.04 -12.09
CA PRO A 183 24.84 12.37 -13.27
C PRO A 183 26.05 11.44 -13.36
N MET A 184 26.38 11.01 -14.57
CA MET A 184 27.53 10.14 -14.76
C MET A 184 28.84 10.91 -14.72
N TYR A 185 29.82 10.32 -14.04
CA TYR A 185 31.21 10.73 -14.17
C TYR A 185 31.75 10.28 -15.53
N GLN A 186 32.30 11.22 -16.30
CA GLN A 186 33.02 10.93 -17.54
C GLN A 186 34.39 11.60 -17.49
N GLU A 187 35.42 10.88 -17.93
CA GLU A 187 36.75 11.45 -18.06
C GLU A 187 36.82 12.48 -19.19
N LYS A 188 37.68 13.48 -19.03
CA LYS A 188 37.92 14.49 -20.05
C LYS A 188 38.43 13.81 -21.32
N ALA A 189 37.84 14.12 -22.47
CA ALA A 189 38.14 13.42 -23.73
C ALA A 189 39.65 13.38 -24.05
N GLN A 190 40.39 14.46 -23.72
CA GLN A 190 41.83 14.57 -23.94
C GLN A 190 42.69 13.71 -22.98
N SER A 191 42.17 13.35 -21.80
CA SER A 191 42.90 12.51 -20.83
C SER A 191 42.68 11.01 -21.04
N VAL A 192 41.76 10.64 -21.93
CA VAL A 192 41.46 9.23 -22.21
C VAL A 192 42.58 8.60 -23.04
N ASP A 193 43.15 7.52 -22.51
CA ASP A 193 44.17 6.71 -23.19
C ASP A 193 43.69 6.23 -24.58
N ILE A 194 44.59 6.31 -25.57
CA ILE A 194 44.37 5.89 -26.97
C ILE A 194 43.83 4.46 -27.05
N TRP A 195 44.22 3.58 -26.12
CA TRP A 195 43.74 2.20 -26.05
C TRP A 195 42.21 2.10 -26.04
N TYR A 196 41.50 2.96 -25.30
CA TYR A 196 40.02 2.91 -25.23
C TYR A 196 39.35 3.32 -26.54
N ARG A 197 40.07 4.00 -27.43
CA ARG A 197 39.62 4.45 -28.74
C ARG A 197 39.97 3.47 -29.88
N LYS A 198 40.68 2.38 -29.59
CA LYS A 198 41.01 1.35 -30.59
C LYS A 198 39.78 0.48 -30.89
N ILE A 199 39.06 0.81 -31.96
CA ILE A 199 37.85 0.11 -32.39
C ILE A 199 38.20 -0.77 -33.59
N SER A 200 37.97 -2.08 -33.46
CA SER A 200 38.39 -3.10 -34.43
C SER A 200 37.23 -3.62 -35.31
N PHE A 201 36.14 -2.87 -35.40
CA PHE A 201 34.93 -3.25 -36.14
C PHE A 201 34.32 -2.04 -36.82
N ASN A 202 33.57 -2.29 -37.89
CA ASN A 202 32.83 -1.25 -38.61
C ASN A 202 31.58 -0.87 -37.83
N VAL A 203 31.29 0.43 -37.82
CA VAL A 203 30.14 1.00 -37.14
C VAL A 203 29.17 1.50 -38.21
N ASP A 204 28.11 0.73 -38.45
CA ASP A 204 27.09 1.03 -39.46
C ASP A 204 25.91 1.85 -38.88
N LEU A 205 26.16 2.59 -37.79
CA LEU A 205 25.17 3.35 -37.02
C LEU A 205 25.58 4.82 -36.94
N GLU A 206 24.60 5.72 -37.08
CA GLU A 206 24.81 7.14 -36.84
C GLU A 206 24.93 7.41 -35.32
N LEU A 207 26.11 7.87 -34.89
CA LEU A 207 26.44 7.99 -33.47
C LEU A 207 26.14 9.37 -32.92
N GLN A 208 25.45 9.41 -31.78
CA GLN A 208 25.01 10.63 -31.11
C GLN A 208 25.72 10.82 -29.76
N LYS A 209 26.01 12.07 -29.43
CA LYS A 209 26.60 12.45 -28.14
C LYS A 209 25.57 12.24 -27.02
N GLY A 210 26.00 11.64 -25.90
CA GLY A 210 25.14 11.39 -24.74
C GLY A 210 24.36 10.06 -24.78
N LYS A 211 24.53 9.27 -25.84
CA LYS A 211 23.99 7.90 -25.94
C LYS A 211 25.05 6.84 -25.63
N TYR A 212 24.60 5.68 -25.17
CA TYR A 212 25.45 4.51 -24.98
C TYR A 212 25.24 3.52 -26.12
N TYR A 213 26.30 2.79 -26.42
CA TYR A 213 26.30 1.75 -27.43
C TYR A 213 26.86 0.48 -26.84
N ILE A 214 26.26 -0.64 -27.19
CA ILE A 214 26.69 -1.96 -26.76
C ILE A 214 27.12 -2.79 -27.97
N ARG A 215 28.24 -3.48 -27.82
CA ARG A 215 28.64 -4.55 -28.74
C ARG A 215 28.44 -5.91 -28.10
N ASN A 216 27.66 -6.76 -28.75
CA ASN A 216 27.44 -8.16 -28.36
C ASN A 216 27.85 -9.06 -29.53
N GLY A 217 29.12 -9.49 -29.55
CA GLY A 217 29.67 -10.24 -30.68
C GLY A 217 29.77 -9.41 -31.96
N ARG A 218 28.95 -9.74 -32.96
CA ARG A 218 28.89 -9.02 -34.26
C ARG A 218 27.88 -7.88 -34.27
N GLU A 219 26.95 -7.86 -33.31
CA GLU A 219 25.91 -6.83 -33.23
C GLU A 219 26.43 -5.62 -32.45
N PHE A 220 26.15 -4.43 -32.99
CA PHE A 220 26.39 -3.15 -32.36
C PHE A 220 25.08 -2.36 -32.39
N SER A 221 24.64 -1.86 -31.23
CA SER A 221 23.35 -1.16 -31.12
C SER A 221 23.36 -0.08 -30.04
N GLU A 222 22.46 0.88 -30.16
CA GLU A 222 22.19 1.88 -29.11
C GLU A 222 21.49 1.24 -27.90
N THR A 223 21.77 1.74 -26.70
CA THR A 223 21.12 1.35 -25.45
C THR A 223 21.05 2.52 -24.49
N ASP A 224 20.00 2.58 -23.67
CA ASP A 224 19.91 3.52 -22.55
C ASP A 224 20.49 2.93 -21.24
N LEU A 225 20.89 1.65 -21.28
CA LEU A 225 21.39 0.91 -20.13
C LEU A 225 22.84 0.45 -20.30
N ILE A 226 23.61 0.53 -19.23
CA ILE A 226 25.02 0.14 -19.17
C ILE A 226 25.13 -1.30 -18.70
N HIS A 227 25.71 -2.13 -19.56
CA HIS A 227 25.99 -3.53 -19.26
C HIS A 227 27.43 -3.72 -18.78
N MET A 228 27.59 -4.32 -17.61
CA MET A 228 28.90 -4.72 -17.09
C MET A 228 29.09 -6.21 -17.30
N GLY A 229 29.99 -6.64 -18.19
CA GLY A 229 30.25 -8.05 -18.40
C GLY A 229 31.28 -8.35 -19.49
N PHE A 230 31.92 -9.52 -19.39
CA PHE A 230 33.02 -9.92 -20.27
C PHE A 230 32.65 -10.00 -21.76
N TYR A 231 31.41 -10.40 -22.08
CA TYR A 231 30.96 -10.60 -23.46
C TYR A 231 30.34 -9.36 -24.11
N ARG A 232 30.21 -8.26 -23.35
CA ARG A 232 29.51 -7.04 -23.79
C ARG A 232 30.43 -5.85 -23.60
N GLU A 233 30.86 -5.25 -24.70
CA GLU A 233 31.68 -4.04 -24.65
C GLU A 233 30.76 -2.81 -24.73
N MET A 234 30.95 -1.86 -23.82
CA MET A 234 30.18 -0.61 -23.75
C MET A 234 30.98 0.56 -24.33
N PHE A 235 30.31 1.38 -25.13
CA PHE A 235 30.88 2.54 -25.81
C PHE A 235 30.01 3.78 -25.62
N LEU A 236 30.63 4.94 -25.79
CA LEU A 236 29.98 6.24 -25.86
C LEU A 236 30.69 7.17 -26.85
N MET A 237 30.00 8.22 -27.28
CA MET A 237 30.56 9.32 -28.07
C MET A 237 30.94 10.49 -27.17
N ASP A 238 32.23 10.83 -27.14
CA ASP A 238 32.70 12.09 -26.56
C ASP A 238 33.08 13.10 -27.66
N SER A 239 33.68 14.24 -27.27
CA SER A 239 34.06 15.29 -28.23
C SER A 239 35.16 14.90 -29.20
N MET A 240 35.87 13.79 -29.00
CA MET A 240 36.93 13.28 -29.88
C MET A 240 36.49 12.04 -30.68
N GLY A 241 35.34 11.46 -30.37
CA GLY A 241 34.75 10.35 -31.11
C GLY A 241 34.39 9.15 -30.24
N LEU A 242 34.09 8.03 -30.91
CA LEU A 242 33.65 6.80 -30.25
C LEU A 242 34.77 6.19 -29.41
N ARG A 243 34.44 5.78 -28.18
CA ARG A 243 35.37 5.10 -27.28
C ARG A 243 34.66 4.17 -26.33
N ARG A 244 35.42 3.26 -25.73
CA ARG A 244 34.97 2.46 -24.57
C ARG A 244 34.80 3.34 -23.34
N LEU A 245 33.94 2.91 -22.41
CA LEU A 245 33.96 3.41 -21.03
C LEU A 245 35.31 3.10 -20.39
N THR A 246 35.94 4.06 -19.71
CA THR A 246 37.23 3.84 -19.04
C THR A 246 37.05 2.95 -17.80
N HIS A 247 38.14 2.39 -17.27
CA HIS A 247 38.06 1.61 -16.04
C HIS A 247 37.60 2.46 -14.85
N ASN A 248 38.02 3.72 -14.76
CA ASN A 248 37.57 4.63 -13.70
C ASN A 248 36.07 4.93 -13.82
N GLU A 249 35.55 5.15 -15.03
CA GLU A 249 34.11 5.34 -15.28
C GLU A 249 33.31 4.09 -14.87
N CYS A 250 33.78 2.89 -15.24
CA CYS A 250 33.14 1.64 -14.83
C CYS A 250 33.20 1.41 -13.31
N ALA A 251 34.32 1.75 -12.66
CA ALA A 251 34.51 1.60 -11.22
C ALA A 251 33.60 2.57 -10.43
N PHE A 252 33.48 3.81 -10.92
CA PHE A 252 32.59 4.83 -10.34
C PHE A 252 31.13 4.39 -10.31
N LEU A 253 30.65 3.71 -11.37
CA LEU A 253 29.30 3.16 -11.43
C LEU A 253 29.00 2.10 -10.35
N LYS A 254 30.05 1.50 -9.77
CA LYS A 254 29.96 0.58 -8.63
C LYS A 254 30.31 1.23 -7.29
N GLY A 255 30.58 2.52 -7.28
CA GLY A 255 30.89 3.31 -6.09
C GLY A 255 32.35 3.26 -5.65
N PHE A 256 33.25 2.77 -6.51
CA PHE A 256 34.69 2.83 -6.28
C PHE A 256 35.25 4.19 -6.70
N GLU A 257 35.93 4.87 -5.78
CA GLU A 257 36.53 6.19 -5.98
C GLU A 257 37.92 6.20 -5.33
N GLY A 258 38.78 7.15 -5.72
CA GLY A 258 40.08 7.37 -5.07
C GLY A 258 41.24 6.49 -5.54
N TYR A 259 41.03 5.57 -6.50
CA TYR A 259 42.08 4.77 -7.13
C TYR A 259 42.05 4.93 -8.65
N ASN A 260 43.22 5.01 -9.28
CA ASN A 260 43.33 5.10 -10.72
C ASN A 260 43.34 3.71 -11.37
N PHE A 261 42.18 3.16 -11.68
CA PHE A 261 42.04 1.86 -12.35
C PHE A 261 42.60 1.86 -13.78
N ASN A 262 42.69 3.02 -14.43
CA ASN A 262 43.28 3.11 -15.77
C ASN A 262 44.77 2.77 -15.80
N GLN A 263 45.48 2.79 -14.67
CA GLN A 263 46.93 2.55 -14.65
C GLN A 263 47.32 1.08 -14.95
N TRP A 264 46.36 0.15 -14.87
CA TRP A 264 46.63 -1.27 -15.07
C TRP A 264 46.94 -1.62 -16.52
N LYS A 265 48.07 -2.34 -16.71
CA LYS A 265 48.53 -2.78 -18.04
C LYS A 265 47.56 -3.77 -18.68
N ASN A 266 47.05 -4.73 -17.92
CA ASN A 266 46.09 -5.71 -18.43
C ASN A 266 44.65 -5.14 -18.37
N LYS A 267 44.30 -4.35 -19.38
CA LYS A 267 43.01 -3.67 -19.49
C LYS A 267 41.82 -4.64 -19.47
N ARG A 268 41.97 -5.83 -20.06
CA ARG A 268 40.90 -6.84 -20.13
C ARG A 268 40.60 -7.43 -18.75
N GLU A 269 41.65 -7.80 -18.02
CA GLU A 269 41.51 -8.32 -16.65
C GLU A 269 40.88 -7.30 -15.72
N MET A 270 41.26 -6.02 -15.84
CA MET A 270 40.67 -4.96 -15.03
C MET A 270 39.16 -4.78 -15.27
N TYR A 271 38.70 -4.80 -16.53
CA TYR A 271 37.26 -4.81 -16.82
C TYR A 271 36.55 -5.99 -16.16
N MET A 272 37.16 -7.19 -16.19
CA MET A 272 36.58 -8.35 -15.53
C MET A 272 36.50 -8.14 -14.02
N LYS A 273 37.58 -7.68 -13.37
CA LYS A 273 37.61 -7.44 -11.92
C LYS A 273 36.54 -6.43 -11.50
N ILE A 274 36.39 -5.31 -12.21
CA ILE A 274 35.34 -4.31 -11.93
C ILE A 274 33.95 -4.90 -12.20
N ALA A 275 33.73 -5.57 -13.33
CA ALA A 275 32.43 -6.13 -13.68
C ALA A 275 31.96 -7.19 -12.67
N TYR A 276 32.86 -7.96 -12.08
CA TYR A 276 32.54 -8.94 -11.04
C TYR A 276 32.62 -8.41 -9.61
N ALA A 277 33.15 -7.20 -9.37
CA ALA A 277 33.20 -6.61 -8.04
C ALA A 277 31.79 -6.39 -7.44
N SER A 278 31.68 -6.48 -6.11
CA SER A 278 30.47 -6.10 -5.39
C SER A 278 30.16 -4.60 -5.55
N ASN A 279 28.88 -4.25 -5.68
CA ASN A 279 28.46 -2.86 -5.80
C ASN A 279 28.46 -2.18 -4.42
N VAL A 280 29.32 -1.18 -4.23
CA VAL A 280 29.56 -0.52 -2.94
C VAL A 280 28.29 0.16 -2.44
N PHE A 281 27.49 0.74 -3.33
CA PHE A 281 26.24 1.42 -2.94
C PHE A 281 25.22 0.47 -2.32
N VAL A 282 25.09 -0.74 -2.88
CA VAL A 282 24.20 -1.76 -2.34
C VAL A 282 24.70 -2.25 -0.98
N ILE A 283 26.00 -2.55 -0.87
CA ILE A 283 26.58 -3.04 0.39
C ILE A 283 26.49 -1.99 1.49
N SER A 284 26.75 -0.71 1.19
CA SER A 284 26.65 0.37 2.18
C SER A 284 25.24 0.49 2.76
N GLU A 285 24.19 0.41 1.93
CA GLU A 285 22.80 0.45 2.41
C GLU A 285 22.44 -0.81 3.22
N ILE A 286 22.88 -1.99 2.78
CA ILE A 286 22.68 -3.24 3.54
C ILE A 286 23.38 -3.15 4.90
N ALA A 287 24.63 -2.68 4.92
CA ALA A 287 25.41 -2.51 6.14
C ALA A 287 24.80 -1.47 7.08
N ALA A 288 24.30 -0.35 6.56
CA ALA A 288 23.61 0.66 7.36
C ALA A 288 22.31 0.11 7.99
N SER A 289 21.50 -0.65 7.24
CA SER A 289 20.30 -1.32 7.76
C SER A 289 20.66 -2.38 8.81
N LEU A 290 21.74 -3.14 8.59
CA LEU A 290 22.20 -4.15 9.54
C LEU A 290 22.70 -3.51 10.84
N LYS A 291 23.41 -2.38 10.76
CA LYS A 291 23.86 -1.62 11.91
C LYS A 291 22.67 -1.19 12.77
N LYS A 292 21.65 -0.58 12.14
CA LYS A 292 20.40 -0.20 12.83
C LYS A 292 19.73 -1.41 13.49
N TYR A 293 19.68 -2.55 12.80
CA TYR A 293 19.09 -3.77 13.35
C TYR A 293 19.84 -4.28 14.59
N LEU A 294 21.18 -4.28 14.57
CA LEU A 294 22.01 -4.74 15.69
C LEU A 294 22.09 -3.73 16.85
N GLU A 295 22.01 -2.42 16.57
CA GLU A 295 22.11 -1.34 17.57
C GLU A 295 20.83 -1.06 18.34
N GLN A 296 19.69 -1.65 17.98
CA GLN A 296 18.40 -1.51 18.69
C GLN A 296 18.43 -2.00 20.17
N ASP A 297 19.60 -2.22 20.78
CA ASP A 297 19.79 -2.74 22.14
C ASP A 297 20.81 -2.00 23.03
N SER A 298 21.47 -0.92 22.61
CA SER A 298 22.51 -0.31 23.46
C SER A 298 21.99 0.54 24.64
N ALA A 299 20.67 0.58 24.91
CA ALA A 299 20.08 1.40 25.97
C ALA A 299 19.52 0.65 27.20
N GLU A 300 19.46 -0.70 27.21
CA GLU A 300 18.79 -1.42 28.32
C GLU A 300 19.55 -2.61 28.93
N ILE A 301 20.85 -2.79 28.65
CA ILE A 301 21.64 -3.82 29.33
C ILE A 301 22.35 -3.21 30.53
N ALA A 302 21.57 -2.93 31.57
CA ALA A 302 22.06 -2.72 32.93
C ALA A 302 20.99 -3.11 33.95
N SER A 303 20.52 -4.36 33.92
CA SER A 303 20.25 -5.12 35.15
C SER A 303 19.81 -6.56 34.83
N HIS A 304 20.20 -7.45 35.73
CA HIS A 304 19.74 -8.84 35.89
C HIS A 304 20.61 -9.92 35.24
N ASP A 305 21.77 -10.02 35.87
CA ASP A 305 22.47 -11.26 36.12
C ASP A 305 21.60 -12.29 36.88
N LYS A 306 21.90 -13.58 36.62
CA LYS A 306 21.44 -14.83 37.26
C LYS A 306 20.02 -15.32 36.94
N LEU A 307 19.96 -16.45 36.21
CA LEU A 307 19.64 -17.77 36.79
C LEU A 307 19.77 -18.87 35.72
N VAL A 308 20.79 -19.72 35.89
CA VAL A 308 20.88 -21.05 35.27
C VAL A 308 19.88 -21.97 35.98
N PRO A 309 19.15 -22.81 35.23
CA PRO A 309 19.00 -24.20 35.69
C PRO A 309 19.55 -25.20 34.67
N LYS A 310 20.36 -26.11 35.23
CA LYS A 310 20.71 -27.41 34.66
C LYS A 310 19.41 -28.20 34.42
N ASP A 311 19.29 -28.83 33.26
CA ASP A 311 19.15 -30.28 33.19
C ASP A 311 19.20 -30.77 31.74
N ALA A 312 20.36 -31.32 31.41
CA ALA A 312 20.59 -32.15 30.24
C ALA A 312 20.22 -33.60 30.59
N LYS A 313 19.31 -34.19 29.81
CA LYS A 313 19.24 -35.62 29.38
C LYS A 313 17.80 -36.01 29.05
N LYS A 314 17.38 -35.82 27.80
CA LYS A 314 16.36 -36.60 27.05
C LYS A 314 15.92 -35.89 25.75
N ARG A 315 16.84 -35.58 24.83
CA ARG A 315 16.45 -35.03 23.51
C ARG A 315 17.39 -35.44 22.35
N ASP A 316 17.92 -36.66 22.35
CA ASP A 316 18.82 -37.10 21.25
C ASP A 316 18.21 -38.11 20.27
N LYS A 317 16.89 -38.40 20.35
CA LYS A 317 16.21 -39.23 19.33
C LYS A 317 15.11 -38.53 18.53
N LYS A 318 14.74 -37.29 18.89
CA LYS A 318 13.70 -36.51 18.19
C LYS A 318 14.30 -35.45 17.24
N ARG A 319 15.61 -35.24 17.28
CA ARG A 319 16.33 -34.25 16.43
C ARG A 319 16.66 -34.79 15.03
N GLU A 320 16.77 -36.11 14.86
CA GLU A 320 17.13 -36.71 13.57
C GLU A 320 15.95 -36.81 12.59
N GLU A 321 14.70 -36.96 13.07
CA GLU A 321 13.52 -36.93 12.20
C GLU A 321 13.16 -35.51 11.71
N ILE A 322 13.47 -34.47 12.49
CA ILE A 322 13.20 -33.06 12.16
C ILE A 322 14.16 -32.53 11.07
N ALA A 323 15.37 -33.10 11.00
CA ALA A 323 16.39 -32.69 10.03
C ALA A 323 16.02 -33.01 8.57
N SER A 324 15.12 -33.97 8.33
CA SER A 324 14.73 -34.36 6.96
C SER A 324 13.65 -33.49 6.31
N ASN A 325 12.91 -32.69 7.11
CA ASN A 325 11.85 -31.80 6.63
C ASN A 325 12.25 -30.31 6.59
N THR A 326 13.43 -29.94 7.09
CA THR A 326 13.84 -28.54 7.32
C THR A 326 14.44 -27.84 6.09
N ALA A 327 14.76 -28.58 5.02
CA ALA A 327 15.33 -28.03 3.79
C ALA A 327 14.38 -27.12 2.98
N LYS A 328 13.08 -27.15 3.25
CA LYS A 328 12.07 -26.39 2.49
C LYS A 328 11.77 -24.99 3.07
N ASP A 329 12.19 -24.70 4.30
CA ASP A 329 11.74 -23.52 5.08
C ASP A 329 12.82 -22.47 5.37
N ILE A 330 13.95 -22.50 4.66
CA ILE A 330 15.07 -21.58 4.93
C ILE A 330 14.78 -20.13 4.50
N ILE A 331 13.82 -19.92 3.60
CA ILE A 331 13.61 -18.63 2.94
C ILE A 331 12.30 -18.02 3.40
N TYR A 332 12.38 -16.87 4.05
CA TYR A 332 11.22 -16.11 4.45
C TYR A 332 10.40 -15.60 3.24
N PRO A 333 9.10 -15.92 3.13
CA PRO A 333 8.29 -15.52 1.98
C PRO A 333 7.84 -14.06 2.07
N LYS A 334 8.16 -13.25 1.05
CA LYS A 334 7.73 -11.85 0.93
C LYS A 334 6.72 -11.69 -0.21
N LEU A 335 5.51 -12.20 0.01
CA LEU A 335 4.46 -12.22 -1.01
C LEU A 335 3.46 -11.08 -0.78
N LYS A 336 3.13 -10.36 -1.85
CA LYS A 336 2.08 -9.33 -1.88
C LYS A 336 0.97 -9.75 -2.85
N LEU A 337 -0.24 -9.88 -2.33
CA LEU A 337 -1.45 -10.15 -3.10
C LEU A 337 -1.78 -8.92 -3.96
N MET A 338 -1.96 -9.10 -5.26
CA MET A 338 -2.20 -8.01 -6.22
C MET A 338 -3.64 -8.01 -6.70
N SER A 339 -4.17 -9.17 -7.08
CA SER A 339 -5.54 -9.29 -7.59
C SER A 339 -6.16 -10.66 -7.38
N MET A 340 -7.48 -10.69 -7.35
CA MET A 340 -8.31 -11.91 -7.36
C MET A 340 -9.35 -11.82 -8.46
N ARG A 341 -9.40 -12.83 -9.34
CA ARG A 341 -10.43 -12.99 -10.36
C ARG A 341 -11.28 -14.21 -10.05
N ILE A 342 -12.57 -14.03 -9.80
CA ILE A 342 -13.52 -15.12 -9.53
C ILE A 342 -14.36 -15.34 -10.79
N ASP A 343 -14.28 -16.53 -11.37
CA ASP A 343 -15.16 -16.91 -12.47
C ASP A 343 -16.51 -17.35 -11.89
N ASN A 344 -16.48 -18.25 -10.89
CA ASN A 344 -17.66 -18.68 -10.14
C ASN A 344 -17.26 -19.16 -8.74
N LEU A 345 -17.87 -18.63 -7.68
CA LEU A 345 -17.65 -19.10 -6.30
C LEU A 345 -18.80 -18.64 -5.38
N LYS A 346 -19.59 -19.58 -4.84
CA LYS A 346 -20.64 -19.32 -3.82
C LYS A 346 -21.44 -18.04 -4.07
N GLY A 347 -22.10 -17.97 -5.24
CA GLY A 347 -22.95 -16.85 -5.65
C GLY A 347 -22.23 -15.73 -6.40
N ILE A 348 -20.90 -15.61 -6.28
CA ILE A 348 -20.11 -14.63 -7.03
C ILE A 348 -19.85 -15.15 -8.44
N LYS A 349 -20.10 -14.30 -9.45
CA LYS A 349 -19.86 -14.59 -10.87
C LYS A 349 -19.00 -13.50 -11.51
N ASN A 350 -17.98 -13.88 -12.28
CA ASN A 350 -17.18 -12.97 -13.12
C ASN A 350 -16.69 -11.68 -12.43
N LEU A 351 -16.16 -11.81 -11.22
CA LEU A 351 -15.68 -10.70 -10.40
C LEU A 351 -14.17 -10.52 -10.54
N THR A 352 -13.69 -9.28 -10.57
CA THR A 352 -12.27 -8.95 -10.47
C THR A 352 -12.06 -7.95 -9.34
N LEU A 353 -11.17 -8.28 -8.41
CA LEU A 353 -10.77 -7.47 -7.27
C LEU A 353 -9.28 -7.15 -7.38
N LEU A 354 -8.93 -5.90 -7.09
CA LEU A 354 -7.56 -5.41 -7.00
C LEU A 354 -7.25 -5.06 -5.54
N PHE A 355 -5.98 -5.20 -5.15
CA PHE A 355 -5.49 -4.93 -3.80
C PHE A 355 -4.34 -3.94 -3.88
N ASP A 356 -4.67 -2.65 -4.03
CA ASP A 356 -3.68 -1.61 -4.32
C ASP A 356 -2.96 -1.12 -3.05
N LYS A 357 -3.67 -1.11 -1.92
CA LYS A 357 -3.16 -0.72 -0.60
C LYS A 357 -2.93 -1.93 0.31
N ASN A 358 -2.21 -1.70 1.40
CA ASN A 358 -1.99 -2.71 2.44
C ASN A 358 -3.25 -3.01 3.26
N VAL A 359 -4.26 -2.13 3.21
CA VAL A 359 -5.55 -2.33 3.88
C VAL A 359 -6.68 -2.22 2.86
N THR A 360 -7.55 -3.22 2.79
CA THR A 360 -8.67 -3.30 1.86
C THR A 360 -9.97 -3.59 2.60
N ALA A 361 -10.99 -2.75 2.38
CA ALA A 361 -12.35 -2.95 2.86
C ALA A 361 -13.22 -3.55 1.75
N ILE A 362 -13.79 -4.72 2.01
CA ILE A 362 -14.79 -5.35 1.15
C ILE A 362 -16.17 -5.02 1.69
N MET A 363 -16.95 -4.26 0.92
CA MET A 363 -18.26 -3.74 1.29
C MET A 363 -19.34 -4.29 0.35
N GLY A 364 -20.61 -4.17 0.72
CA GLY A 364 -21.73 -4.70 -0.05
C GLY A 364 -22.89 -5.15 0.82
N VAL A 365 -24.08 -5.28 0.24
CA VAL A 365 -25.25 -5.83 0.93
C VAL A 365 -25.02 -7.27 1.42
N ASN A 366 -25.90 -7.75 2.31
CA ASN A 366 -25.86 -9.15 2.75
C ASN A 366 -26.07 -10.09 1.55
N GLY A 367 -25.27 -11.15 1.48
CA GLY A 367 -25.29 -12.08 0.34
C GLY A 367 -24.46 -11.66 -0.87
N ALA A 368 -23.85 -10.47 -0.90
CA ALA A 368 -23.00 -10.02 -2.01
C ALA A 368 -21.69 -10.82 -2.21
N GLY A 369 -21.34 -11.69 -1.26
CA GLY A 369 -20.14 -12.55 -1.32
C GLY A 369 -18.92 -12.06 -0.53
N LYS A 370 -19.09 -11.07 0.36
CA LYS A 370 -18.00 -10.51 1.19
C LYS A 370 -17.20 -11.59 1.95
N SER A 371 -17.86 -12.36 2.83
CA SER A 371 -17.21 -13.44 3.59
C SER A 371 -16.73 -14.58 2.68
N THR A 372 -17.37 -14.80 1.53
CA THR A 372 -16.91 -15.79 0.52
C THR A 372 -15.51 -15.45 0.02
N ILE A 373 -15.22 -14.18 -0.25
CA ILE A 373 -13.89 -13.72 -0.68
C ILE A 373 -12.86 -13.94 0.43
N LEU A 374 -13.18 -13.55 1.68
CA LEU A 374 -12.27 -13.80 2.82
C LEU A 374 -11.98 -15.29 3.00
N HIS A 375 -12.99 -16.15 2.96
CA HIS A 375 -12.81 -17.60 3.07
C HIS A 375 -11.95 -18.17 1.95
N ALA A 376 -12.08 -17.67 0.72
CA ALA A 376 -11.23 -18.07 -0.39
C ALA A 376 -9.78 -17.64 -0.15
N LEU A 377 -9.57 -16.38 0.25
CA LEU A 377 -8.25 -15.82 0.57
C LEU A 377 -7.58 -16.52 1.75
N ALA A 378 -8.34 -17.02 2.73
CA ALA A 378 -7.79 -17.80 3.83
C ALA A 378 -7.12 -19.10 3.33
N CYS A 379 -7.64 -19.68 2.24
CA CYS A 379 -7.24 -21.00 1.77
C CYS A 379 -6.11 -21.00 0.73
N ILE A 380 -5.66 -19.85 0.20
CA ILE A 380 -4.75 -19.81 -0.96
C ILE A 380 -3.28 -20.08 -0.61
N TYR A 381 -2.89 -19.80 0.63
CA TYR A 381 -1.52 -20.01 1.14
C TYR A 381 -1.44 -21.24 2.05
N LYS A 382 -0.23 -21.78 2.22
CA LYS A 382 0.11 -22.69 3.32
C LYS A 382 0.96 -21.94 4.34
N PRO A 383 0.88 -22.28 5.64
CA PRO A 383 1.66 -21.57 6.66
C PRO A 383 3.16 -21.72 6.44
N TYR A 384 3.91 -20.69 6.84
CA TYR A 384 5.37 -20.70 6.92
C TYR A 384 5.84 -20.90 8.37
N LYS A 385 5.35 -20.06 9.29
CA LYS A 385 5.63 -20.14 10.73
C LYS A 385 4.35 -20.16 11.59
N SER A 386 3.20 -19.82 11.00
CA SER A 386 1.90 -19.87 11.70
C SER A 386 1.46 -21.32 11.95
N ASP A 387 0.74 -21.53 13.05
CA ASP A 387 0.05 -22.81 13.33
C ASP A 387 -1.27 -22.97 12.56
N GLU A 388 -1.73 -21.91 11.87
CA GLU A 388 -3.01 -21.89 11.16
C GLU A 388 -2.88 -22.36 9.70
N ASP A 389 -3.46 -23.52 9.39
CA ASP A 389 -3.55 -24.07 8.02
C ASP A 389 -5.00 -24.20 7.54
N TYR A 390 -5.54 -23.12 6.98
CA TYR A 390 -6.91 -23.09 6.48
C TYR A 390 -7.07 -23.88 5.18
N LYS A 391 -8.15 -24.68 5.10
CA LYS A 391 -8.46 -25.53 3.95
C LYS A 391 -9.82 -25.17 3.37
N PHE A 392 -9.99 -25.32 2.06
CA PHE A 392 -11.26 -25.04 1.41
C PHE A 392 -12.42 -25.84 2.02
N SER A 393 -12.17 -27.05 2.50
CA SER A 393 -13.18 -27.88 3.15
C SER A 393 -13.67 -27.34 4.51
N PHE A 394 -13.03 -26.33 5.09
CA PHE A 394 -13.50 -25.69 6.33
C PHE A 394 -14.62 -24.67 6.06
N PHE A 395 -14.55 -23.98 4.92
CA PHE A 395 -15.48 -22.91 4.57
C PHE A 395 -16.44 -23.28 3.41
N PHE A 396 -16.02 -24.24 2.58
CA PHE A 396 -16.73 -24.75 1.40
C PHE A 396 -16.94 -26.27 1.54
N THR A 397 -17.51 -26.67 2.69
CA THR A 397 -17.94 -28.05 2.95
C THR A 397 -19.06 -28.41 1.97
N PRO A 398 -18.92 -29.45 1.13
CA PRO A 398 -19.99 -29.88 0.25
C PRO A 398 -21.20 -30.35 1.05
N ASN A 399 -22.40 -29.98 0.60
CA ASN A 399 -23.68 -30.45 1.14
C ASN A 399 -24.65 -30.72 -0.04
N PRO A 400 -25.85 -31.29 0.21
CA PRO A 400 -26.81 -31.61 -0.86
C PRO A 400 -27.20 -30.40 -1.72
N ASP A 401 -27.27 -29.21 -1.13
CA ASP A 401 -27.66 -27.97 -1.80
C ASP A 401 -26.49 -27.32 -2.56
N SER A 402 -25.25 -27.67 -2.22
CA SER A 402 -24.05 -26.99 -2.71
C SER A 402 -22.84 -27.93 -2.71
N SER A 403 -22.57 -28.52 -3.88
CA SER A 403 -21.38 -29.36 -4.12
C SER A 403 -20.09 -28.56 -4.34
N TRP A 404 -20.22 -27.25 -4.61
CA TRP A 404 -19.14 -26.35 -5.04
C TRP A 404 -18.44 -26.75 -6.34
N ARG A 405 -18.96 -27.74 -7.08
CA ARG A 405 -18.43 -28.12 -8.40
C ARG A 405 -18.43 -26.93 -9.35
N ASN A 406 -17.41 -26.86 -10.20
CA ASN A 406 -17.17 -25.75 -11.14
C ASN A 406 -16.84 -24.41 -10.47
N SER A 407 -16.58 -24.38 -9.16
CA SER A 407 -16.00 -23.19 -8.53
C SER A 407 -14.60 -22.97 -9.06
N LYS A 408 -14.29 -21.75 -9.48
CA LYS A 408 -13.02 -21.38 -10.10
C LYS A 408 -12.69 -19.92 -9.83
N PHE A 409 -11.46 -19.67 -9.41
CA PHE A 409 -10.90 -18.34 -9.27
C PHE A 409 -9.39 -18.35 -9.46
N THR A 410 -8.79 -17.19 -9.69
CA THR A 410 -7.37 -17.01 -9.95
C THR A 410 -6.85 -15.90 -9.06
N ILE A 411 -5.65 -16.10 -8.51
CA ILE A 411 -4.93 -15.14 -7.68
C ILE A 411 -3.65 -14.72 -8.39
N THR A 412 -3.38 -13.42 -8.40
CA THR A 412 -2.08 -12.86 -8.81
C THR A 412 -1.39 -12.26 -7.60
N TYR A 413 -0.11 -12.58 -7.42
CA TYR A 413 0.72 -12.06 -6.34
C TYR A 413 2.13 -11.73 -6.82
N TRP A 414 2.73 -10.72 -6.22
CA TRP A 414 4.12 -10.33 -6.38
C TRP A 414 4.99 -11.00 -5.32
N ASP A 415 6.11 -11.57 -5.73
CA ASP A 415 7.13 -12.10 -4.82
C ASP A 415 8.34 -11.16 -4.80
N GLU A 416 8.55 -10.46 -3.70
CA GLU A 416 9.67 -9.53 -3.56
C GLU A 416 11.03 -10.23 -3.53
N ASN A 417 11.08 -11.49 -3.11
CA ASN A 417 12.34 -12.21 -3.06
C ASN A 417 12.84 -12.49 -4.48
N SER A 418 11.96 -12.96 -5.36
CA SER A 418 12.30 -13.24 -6.76
C SER A 418 12.10 -12.06 -7.72
N GLN A 419 11.48 -10.97 -7.26
CA GLN A 419 11.14 -9.78 -8.04
C GLN A 419 10.30 -10.14 -9.28
N LYS A 420 9.30 -11.01 -9.10
CA LYS A 420 8.44 -11.53 -10.16
C LYS A 420 6.98 -11.61 -9.72
N GLU A 421 6.10 -11.45 -10.71
CA GLU A 421 4.67 -11.70 -10.56
C GLU A 421 4.34 -13.16 -10.89
N TYR A 422 3.44 -13.75 -10.11
CA TYR A 422 2.92 -15.09 -10.32
C TYR A 422 1.40 -15.08 -10.33
N THR A 423 0.82 -15.87 -11.22
CA THR A 423 -0.63 -16.09 -11.31
C THR A 423 -0.94 -17.56 -11.08
N ARG A 424 -1.95 -17.85 -10.25
CA ARG A 424 -2.33 -19.20 -9.89
C ARG A 424 -3.84 -19.39 -9.86
N GLU A 425 -4.30 -20.44 -10.53
CA GLU A 425 -5.70 -20.88 -10.58
C GLU A 425 -6.03 -21.82 -9.42
N TYR A 426 -7.20 -21.62 -8.81
CA TYR A 426 -7.82 -22.47 -7.81
C TYR A 426 -9.19 -22.93 -8.32
N LYS A 427 -9.43 -24.24 -8.34
CA LYS A 427 -10.73 -24.77 -8.80
C LYS A 427 -11.14 -26.04 -8.09
N LYS A 428 -12.45 -26.23 -7.98
CA LYS A 428 -13.08 -27.46 -7.49
C LYS A 428 -13.48 -28.35 -8.66
N ASN A 429 -12.65 -29.38 -8.90
CA ASN A 429 -13.00 -30.47 -9.80
C ASN A 429 -14.04 -31.40 -9.13
N ALA A 430 -14.49 -32.45 -9.82
CA ALA A 430 -15.56 -33.35 -9.37
C ALA A 430 -15.44 -33.81 -7.90
N GLU A 431 -14.21 -34.11 -7.43
CA GLU A 431 -13.97 -34.59 -6.06
C GLU A 431 -13.12 -33.66 -5.18
N ARG A 432 -12.14 -32.93 -5.73
CA ARG A 432 -11.12 -32.22 -4.92
C ARG A 432 -10.84 -30.81 -5.42
N TRP A 433 -10.44 -29.94 -4.49
CA TRP A 433 -9.86 -28.64 -4.81
C TRP A 433 -8.45 -28.82 -5.38
N SER A 434 -8.12 -28.00 -6.36
CA SER A 434 -6.79 -27.89 -6.97
C SER A 434 -6.30 -26.45 -6.88
N PRO A 435 -4.98 -26.19 -6.74
CA PRO A 435 -3.89 -27.16 -6.61
C PRO A 435 -3.91 -27.91 -5.26
N ARG A 436 -3.04 -28.92 -5.08
CA ARG A 436 -2.96 -29.63 -3.79
C ARG A 436 -2.45 -28.65 -2.73
N TYR A 437 -2.87 -28.85 -1.47
CA TYR A 437 -2.51 -27.95 -0.37
C TYR A 437 -0.99 -27.80 -0.18
N VAL A 438 -0.21 -28.86 -0.45
CA VAL A 438 1.26 -28.86 -0.38
C VAL A 438 1.91 -27.96 -1.43
N ASP A 439 1.23 -27.76 -2.56
CA ASP A 439 1.74 -26.96 -3.67
C ASP A 439 1.45 -25.47 -3.46
N ARG A 440 0.61 -25.08 -2.48
CA ARG A 440 0.29 -23.67 -2.17
C ARG A 440 1.56 -22.85 -1.86
N PRO A 441 1.62 -21.58 -2.30
CA PRO A 441 2.68 -20.68 -1.87
C PRO A 441 2.71 -20.54 -0.35
N GLN A 442 3.91 -20.38 0.22
CA GLN A 442 4.08 -20.17 1.66
C GLN A 442 3.81 -18.72 2.01
N ARG A 443 2.88 -18.49 2.94
CA ARG A 443 2.59 -17.17 3.53
C ARG A 443 1.72 -17.38 4.75
N ASP A 444 2.08 -16.77 5.87
CA ASP A 444 1.25 -16.82 7.06
C ASP A 444 -0.05 -16.05 6.81
N THR A 445 -1.17 -16.68 7.13
CA THR A 445 -2.52 -16.14 6.95
C THR A 445 -3.28 -16.32 8.25
N TYR A 446 -3.95 -15.27 8.71
CA TYR A 446 -4.75 -15.27 9.93
C TYR A 446 -6.19 -14.87 9.59
N PHE A 447 -7.17 -15.64 10.08
CA PHE A 447 -8.59 -15.37 9.85
C PHE A 447 -9.33 -15.11 11.16
N ILE A 448 -9.83 -13.89 11.32
CA ILE A 448 -10.67 -13.45 12.42
C ILE A 448 -12.13 -13.44 11.94
N GLY A 449 -12.84 -14.55 12.17
CA GLY A 449 -14.24 -14.71 11.75
C GLY A 449 -15.25 -14.08 12.71
N ILE A 450 -16.53 -14.13 12.34
CA ILE A 450 -17.66 -13.62 13.16
C ILE A 450 -17.79 -14.33 14.51
N GLU A 451 -17.35 -15.59 14.63
CA GLU A 451 -17.38 -16.34 15.91
C GLU A 451 -16.62 -15.60 17.03
N THR A 452 -15.64 -14.77 16.69
CA THR A 452 -14.88 -13.99 17.67
C THR A 452 -15.63 -12.79 18.21
N CYS A 453 -16.78 -12.42 17.61
CA CYS A 453 -17.69 -11.41 18.14
C CYS A 453 -18.44 -11.89 19.39
N VAL A 454 -18.60 -13.21 19.55
CA VAL A 454 -19.33 -13.78 20.69
C VAL A 454 -18.46 -13.65 21.95
N PRO A 455 -18.90 -12.91 22.99
CA PRO A 455 -18.12 -12.69 24.21
C PRO A 455 -17.71 -13.99 24.91
N GLU A 456 -16.54 -13.98 25.56
CA GLU A 456 -16.05 -15.16 26.29
C GLU A 456 -17.02 -15.69 27.35
N ILE A 457 -17.83 -14.83 27.97
CA ILE A 457 -18.84 -15.21 28.97
C ILE A 457 -20.02 -15.97 28.35
N GLU A 458 -20.40 -15.66 27.10
CA GLU A 458 -21.50 -16.35 26.41
C GLU A 458 -21.08 -17.73 25.88
N LYS A 459 -19.78 -17.92 25.65
CA LYS A 459 -19.20 -19.24 25.30
C LYS A 459 -19.02 -20.13 26.52
N GLU A 460 -19.02 -19.56 27.72
CA GLU A 460 -18.74 -20.28 28.95
C GLU A 460 -19.95 -21.12 29.38
N ARG A 461 -19.68 -22.38 29.73
CA ARG A 461 -20.73 -23.34 30.16
C ARG A 461 -20.70 -23.58 31.67
N GLN A 462 -19.62 -23.19 32.35
CA GLN A 462 -19.52 -23.31 33.79
C GLN A 462 -20.46 -22.32 34.49
N THR A 463 -21.35 -22.83 35.35
CA THR A 463 -22.31 -22.03 36.12
C THR A 463 -21.84 -21.71 37.55
N SER A 464 -20.76 -22.35 38.01
CA SER A 464 -20.12 -22.09 39.30
C SER A 464 -18.97 -21.09 39.18
N TYR A 465 -18.52 -20.53 40.32
CA TYR A 465 -17.44 -19.53 40.35
C TYR A 465 -16.19 -19.97 39.58
N ILE A 466 -15.69 -19.09 38.72
CA ILE A 466 -14.51 -19.35 37.87
C ILE A 466 -13.27 -18.78 38.56
N ASP A 467 -12.49 -19.67 39.14
CA ASP A 467 -11.20 -19.31 39.73
C ASP A 467 -10.10 -19.27 38.67
N TYR A 468 -9.28 -18.22 38.69
CA TYR A 468 -8.16 -18.03 37.78
C TYR A 468 -6.95 -17.39 38.45
N LYS A 469 -5.76 -17.80 38.02
CA LYS A 469 -4.50 -17.17 38.43
C LYS A 469 -4.13 -16.07 37.45
N THR A 470 -3.77 -14.91 37.97
CA THR A 470 -3.39 -13.76 37.14
C THR A 470 -1.88 -13.69 37.02
N SER A 471 -1.39 -13.48 35.81
CA SER A 471 0.00 -13.14 35.51
C SER A 471 0.03 -11.94 34.58
N LEU A 472 1.01 -11.06 34.78
CA LEU A 472 1.29 -9.97 33.84
C LEU A 472 1.71 -10.57 32.50
N ALA A 473 1.25 -10.00 31.39
CA ALA A 473 1.68 -10.43 30.07
C ALA A 473 3.18 -10.13 29.89
N SER A 474 3.99 -11.17 29.69
CA SER A 474 5.45 -11.06 29.53
C SER A 474 5.90 -10.89 28.08
N GLU A 475 4.97 -10.79 27.14
CA GLU A 475 5.27 -10.67 25.72
C GLU A 475 5.82 -9.28 25.39
N ARG A 476 6.83 -9.22 24.52
CA ARG A 476 7.53 -7.98 24.10
C ARG A 476 6.59 -6.86 23.62
N ASN A 477 5.43 -7.22 23.07
CA ASN A 477 4.47 -6.29 22.50
C ASN A 477 3.28 -5.98 23.42
N ALA A 478 3.21 -6.54 24.63
CA ALA A 478 2.08 -6.35 25.55
C ALA A 478 1.80 -4.86 25.83
N ASP A 479 2.83 -4.08 26.14
CA ASP A 479 2.70 -2.64 26.40
C ASP A 479 2.20 -1.86 25.18
N LYS A 480 2.66 -2.24 23.98
CA LYS A 480 2.21 -1.62 22.73
C LYS A 480 0.74 -1.92 22.47
N ILE A 481 0.33 -3.18 22.66
CA ILE A 481 -1.06 -3.62 22.51
C ILE A 481 -1.97 -2.84 23.45
N VAL A 482 -1.61 -2.72 24.73
CA VAL A 482 -2.45 -2.03 25.74
C VAL A 482 -2.56 -0.54 25.47
N LYS A 483 -1.43 0.12 25.15
CA LYS A 483 -1.43 1.56 24.83
C LYS A 483 -2.27 1.86 23.59
N LEU A 484 -2.19 1.01 22.56
CA LEU A 484 -3.03 1.16 21.37
C LEU A 484 -4.50 0.86 21.65
N ALA A 485 -4.80 -0.18 22.42
CA ALA A 485 -6.17 -0.50 22.82
C ALA A 485 -6.79 0.66 23.64
N ALA A 486 -6.04 1.22 24.58
CA ALA A 486 -6.43 2.40 25.36
C ALA A 486 -6.79 3.59 24.46
N TYR A 487 -5.96 3.88 23.46
CA TYR A 487 -6.22 4.94 22.48
C TYR A 487 -7.46 4.66 21.63
N ILE A 488 -7.59 3.45 21.07
CA ILE A 488 -8.70 3.06 20.19
C ILE A 488 -10.04 3.10 20.92
N LEU A 489 -10.09 2.50 22.12
CA LEU A 489 -11.31 2.36 22.92
C LEU A 489 -11.58 3.57 23.82
N ASN A 490 -10.65 4.53 23.88
CA ASN A 490 -10.71 5.69 24.76
C ASN A 490 -10.85 5.30 26.25
N LYS A 491 -10.03 4.33 26.70
CA LYS A 491 -10.01 3.81 28.07
C LYS A 491 -8.65 3.99 28.73
N ASP A 492 -8.63 3.99 30.06
CA ASP A 492 -7.45 4.19 30.90
C ASP A 492 -6.68 2.88 31.16
N TYR A 493 -6.53 2.01 30.15
CA TYR A 493 -5.76 0.79 30.34
C TYR A 493 -4.29 1.07 30.63
N ASP A 494 -3.73 0.29 31.53
CA ASP A 494 -2.35 0.39 32.00
C ASP A 494 -1.55 -0.88 31.66
N GLN A 495 -2.09 -2.06 31.96
CA GLN A 495 -1.39 -3.33 31.78
C GLN A 495 -2.26 -4.41 31.12
N LEU A 496 -1.62 -5.31 30.37
CA LEU A 496 -2.23 -6.54 29.86
C LEU A 496 -1.96 -7.68 30.83
N ASN A 497 -2.98 -8.46 31.12
CA ASN A 497 -2.90 -9.60 32.00
C ASN A 497 -3.36 -10.86 31.28
N TYR A 498 -2.82 -12.00 31.72
CA TYR A 498 -3.33 -13.32 31.40
C TYR A 498 -3.93 -13.94 32.67
N HIS A 499 -5.16 -14.41 32.52
CA HIS A 499 -5.91 -15.08 33.58
C HIS A 499 -6.04 -16.56 33.22
N LYS A 500 -5.22 -17.39 33.88
CA LYS A 500 -5.15 -18.82 33.59
C LYS A 500 -6.15 -19.58 34.47
N THR A 501 -7.14 -20.18 33.82
CA THR A 501 -8.05 -21.16 34.44
C THR A 501 -7.47 -22.57 34.29
N LYS A 502 -8.18 -23.59 34.77
CA LYS A 502 -7.83 -25.00 34.53
C LYS A 502 -7.94 -25.42 33.06
N LYS A 503 -8.80 -24.76 32.27
CA LYS A 503 -9.16 -25.18 30.91
C LYS A 503 -8.60 -24.29 29.81
N LYS A 504 -8.58 -22.98 30.06
CA LYS A 504 -8.20 -21.94 29.10
C LYS A 504 -7.47 -20.78 29.75
N GLU A 505 -6.72 -20.05 28.94
CA GLU A 505 -6.14 -18.77 29.29
C GLU A 505 -7.02 -17.65 28.73
N LEU A 506 -7.29 -16.63 29.55
CA LEU A 506 -8.16 -15.51 29.22
C LEU A 506 -7.33 -14.22 29.21
N LEU A 507 -7.61 -13.34 28.25
CA LEU A 507 -7.07 -11.99 28.27
C LEU A 507 -7.68 -11.20 29.42
N GLY A 508 -6.95 -10.23 29.93
CA GLY A 508 -7.47 -9.26 30.90
C GLY A 508 -6.67 -7.99 30.88
N VAL A 509 -7.19 -6.97 31.55
CA VAL A 509 -6.57 -5.65 31.63
C VAL A 509 -6.57 -5.16 33.07
N HIS A 510 -5.57 -4.34 33.38
CA HIS A 510 -5.56 -3.50 34.58
C HIS A 510 -5.61 -2.04 34.12
N THR A 511 -6.41 -1.24 34.83
CA THR A 511 -6.68 0.17 34.55
C THR A 511 -5.94 1.08 35.51
N LYS A 512 -5.69 2.33 35.12
CA LYS A 512 -5.10 3.33 36.00
C LYS A 512 -5.98 3.65 37.20
N SER A 513 -7.30 3.50 37.06
CA SER A 513 -8.25 3.54 38.18
C SER A 513 -8.20 2.32 39.11
N ASN A 514 -7.19 1.46 38.98
CA ASN A 514 -6.94 0.27 39.78
C ASN A 514 -8.03 -0.82 39.71
N MET A 515 -8.82 -0.85 38.62
CA MET A 515 -9.71 -1.97 38.32
C MET A 515 -8.97 -3.02 37.49
N ARG A 516 -9.19 -4.30 37.81
CA ARG A 516 -8.65 -5.45 37.06
C ARG A 516 -9.77 -6.41 36.70
N TYR A 517 -9.86 -6.78 35.43
CA TYR A 517 -10.88 -7.71 34.97
C TYR A 517 -10.40 -8.52 33.77
N SER A 518 -10.98 -9.72 33.63
CA SER A 518 -10.73 -10.65 32.53
C SER A 518 -11.71 -10.44 31.38
N SER A 519 -11.47 -11.12 30.27
CA SER A 519 -12.37 -11.16 29.12
C SER A 519 -13.77 -11.66 29.46
N LEU A 520 -13.97 -12.38 30.58
CA LEU A 520 -15.30 -12.78 31.06
C LEU A 520 -16.16 -11.59 31.51
N SER A 521 -15.54 -10.46 31.87
CA SER A 521 -16.25 -9.25 32.33
C SER A 521 -16.03 -8.06 31.39
N MET A 522 -15.29 -8.27 30.31
CA MET A 522 -14.91 -7.23 29.35
C MET A 522 -16.00 -7.08 28.29
N GLY A 523 -16.26 -5.85 27.82
CA GLY A 523 -17.18 -5.61 26.70
C GLY A 523 -16.74 -6.35 25.43
N ALA A 524 -17.69 -6.82 24.64
CA ALA A 524 -17.42 -7.60 23.42
C ALA A 524 -16.51 -6.85 22.42
N GLY A 525 -16.75 -5.55 22.22
CA GLY A 525 -15.92 -4.70 21.37
C GLY A 525 -14.48 -4.55 21.88
N GLU A 526 -14.28 -4.52 23.21
CA GLU A 526 -12.94 -4.47 23.81
C GLU A 526 -12.16 -5.76 23.57
N GLN A 527 -12.82 -6.91 23.75
CA GLN A 527 -12.25 -8.23 23.46
C GLN A 527 -11.83 -8.33 21.99
N ARG A 528 -12.69 -7.86 21.09
CA ARG A 528 -12.46 -7.87 19.64
C ARG A 528 -11.26 -7.00 19.25
N VAL A 529 -11.15 -5.78 19.78
CA VAL A 529 -10.00 -4.89 19.52
C VAL A 529 -8.70 -5.51 20.04
N LEU A 530 -8.69 -6.01 21.28
CA LEU A 530 -7.47 -6.62 21.86
C LEU A 530 -7.02 -7.85 21.06
N MET A 531 -7.95 -8.67 20.61
CA MET A 531 -7.64 -9.84 19.79
C MET A 531 -7.09 -9.43 18.42
N ILE A 532 -7.71 -8.48 17.72
CA ILE A 532 -7.18 -7.95 16.44
C ILE A 532 -5.75 -7.41 16.63
N LEU A 533 -5.51 -6.60 17.66
CA LEU A 533 -4.18 -6.07 17.96
C LEU A 533 -3.19 -7.19 18.27
N LYS A 534 -3.58 -8.18 19.09
CA LYS A 534 -2.73 -9.33 19.40
C LYS A 534 -2.35 -10.08 18.12
N THR A 535 -3.31 -10.41 17.25
CA THR A 535 -3.04 -11.06 15.97
C THR A 535 -2.05 -10.25 15.12
N ILE A 536 -2.19 -8.92 15.07
CA ILE A 536 -1.30 -8.05 14.30
C ILE A 536 0.11 -8.04 14.87
N PHE A 537 0.28 -7.94 16.19
CA PHE A 537 1.59 -7.90 16.83
C PHE A 537 2.29 -9.26 16.86
N THR A 538 1.53 -10.35 16.76
CA THR A 538 2.07 -11.72 16.70
C THR A 538 2.34 -12.18 15.26
N ALA A 539 1.56 -11.70 14.28
CA ALA A 539 1.76 -12.04 12.87
C ALA A 539 3.17 -11.64 12.41
N ASN A 540 3.81 -12.47 11.57
CA ASN A 540 5.05 -12.10 10.90
C ASN A 540 4.79 -11.00 9.85
N ALA A 541 5.81 -10.27 9.41
CA ALA A 541 5.64 -9.35 8.28
C ALA A 541 5.14 -10.07 7.03
N TYR A 542 4.64 -9.32 6.04
CA TYR A 542 4.06 -9.88 4.81
C TYR A 542 2.86 -10.81 5.04
N SER A 543 2.41 -11.04 6.27
CA SER A 543 1.25 -11.89 6.56
C SER A 543 -0.03 -11.31 5.96
N LEU A 544 -0.96 -12.19 5.63
CA LEU A 544 -2.33 -11.83 5.25
C LEU A 544 -3.24 -11.94 6.47
N ILE A 545 -3.88 -10.84 6.87
CA ILE A 545 -4.83 -10.81 7.99
C ILE A 545 -6.21 -10.56 7.42
N LEU A 546 -7.13 -11.46 7.72
CA LEU A 546 -8.50 -11.45 7.21
C LEU A 546 -9.45 -11.22 8.39
N ILE A 547 -10.27 -10.18 8.34
CA ILE A 547 -11.18 -9.82 9.44
C ILE A 547 -12.60 -9.73 8.92
N ASP A 548 -13.46 -10.68 9.28
CA ASP A 548 -14.86 -10.63 8.90
C ASP A 548 -15.62 -9.74 9.88
N GLU A 549 -16.37 -8.76 9.37
CA GLU A 549 -17.24 -7.83 10.09
C GLU A 549 -16.49 -6.97 11.13
N ILE A 550 -15.50 -6.20 10.68
CA ILE A 550 -14.59 -5.46 11.57
C ILE A 550 -15.30 -4.51 12.54
N ASP A 551 -16.44 -3.95 12.13
CA ASP A 551 -17.21 -2.93 12.86
C ASP A 551 -18.24 -3.49 13.84
N ILE A 552 -18.51 -4.80 13.84
CA ILE A 552 -19.43 -5.41 14.79
C ILE A 552 -18.99 -5.09 16.23
N LEU A 553 -19.92 -4.53 17.01
CA LEU A 553 -19.79 -4.17 18.43
C LEU A 553 -18.82 -3.00 18.71
N LEU A 554 -18.39 -2.25 17.68
CA LEU A 554 -17.52 -1.09 17.84
C LEU A 554 -18.27 0.23 17.63
N HIS A 555 -17.99 1.19 18.50
CA HIS A 555 -18.42 2.58 18.29
C HIS A 555 -17.68 3.20 17.09
N VAL A 556 -18.35 4.10 16.36
CA VAL A 556 -17.82 4.74 15.14
C VAL A 556 -16.42 5.37 15.35
N MET A 557 -16.21 6.07 16.46
CA MET A 557 -14.89 6.65 16.76
C MET A 557 -13.80 5.59 16.97
N ALA A 558 -14.14 4.47 17.63
CA ALA A 558 -13.21 3.38 17.86
C ALA A 558 -12.85 2.68 16.52
N LEU A 559 -13.84 2.48 15.64
CA LEU A 559 -13.60 1.97 14.28
C LEU A 559 -12.61 2.85 13.52
N LYS A 560 -12.83 4.17 13.47
CA LYS A 560 -11.91 5.11 12.77
C LYS A 560 -10.48 5.05 13.33
N ARG A 561 -10.33 5.07 14.66
CA ARG A 561 -9.02 4.98 15.33
C ARG A 561 -8.34 3.63 15.06
N LEU A 562 -9.10 2.54 15.05
CA LEU A 562 -8.61 1.21 14.73
C LEU A 562 -8.08 1.19 13.30
N ILE A 563 -8.90 1.53 12.31
CA ILE A 563 -8.50 1.53 10.88
C ILE A 563 -7.24 2.36 10.62
N TYR A 564 -7.16 3.56 11.19
CA TYR A 564 -5.96 4.40 11.08
C TYR A 564 -4.71 3.68 11.58
N LYS A 565 -4.79 3.06 12.77
CA LYS A 565 -3.65 2.31 13.34
C LYS A 565 -3.35 1.01 12.61
N LEU A 566 -4.37 0.35 12.06
CA LEU A 566 -4.18 -0.82 11.19
C LEU A 566 -3.39 -0.44 9.94
N SER A 567 -3.71 0.67 9.29
CA SER A 567 -2.99 1.17 8.11
C SER A 567 -1.53 1.49 8.41
N GLU A 568 -1.26 2.15 9.53
CA GLU A 568 0.10 2.48 9.97
C GLU A 568 0.93 1.20 10.18
N LEU A 569 0.42 0.24 10.96
CA LEU A 569 1.10 -1.02 11.26
C LEU A 569 1.25 -1.91 10.02
N ALA A 570 0.24 -1.94 9.15
CA ALA A 570 0.28 -2.69 7.90
C ALA A 570 1.36 -2.16 6.95
N THR A 571 1.59 -0.84 6.94
CA THR A 571 2.66 -0.23 6.14
C THR A 571 4.03 -0.56 6.73
N GLN A 572 4.22 -0.40 8.04
CA GLN A 572 5.50 -0.64 8.71
C GLN A 572 5.99 -2.09 8.58
N ARG A 573 5.06 -3.06 8.57
CA ARG A 573 5.37 -4.49 8.57
C ARG A 573 4.97 -5.20 7.27
N ASN A 574 4.62 -4.45 6.22
CA ASN A 574 4.12 -4.98 4.94
C ASN A 574 2.98 -6.00 5.09
N LEU A 575 2.13 -5.86 6.09
CA LEU A 575 0.95 -6.73 6.25
C LEU A 575 -0.07 -6.37 5.18
N GLN A 576 -0.85 -7.36 4.73
CA GLN A 576 -2.07 -7.10 3.99
C GLN A 576 -3.26 -7.44 4.88
N ILE A 577 -4.10 -6.44 5.16
CA ILE A 577 -5.29 -6.57 5.98
C ILE A 577 -6.50 -6.44 5.05
N VAL A 578 -7.28 -7.51 4.91
CA VAL A 578 -8.52 -7.49 4.15
C VAL A 578 -9.66 -7.73 5.12
N PHE A 579 -10.60 -6.79 5.19
CA PHE A 579 -11.73 -6.91 6.11
C PHE A 579 -13.06 -6.66 5.43
N THR A 580 -14.13 -7.19 6.01
CA THR A 580 -15.51 -6.89 5.58
C THR A 580 -16.17 -5.93 6.55
N THR A 581 -17.07 -5.10 6.03
CA THR A 581 -17.79 -4.10 6.83
C THR A 581 -19.06 -3.64 6.11
N HIS A 582 -20.04 -3.22 6.91
CA HIS A 582 -21.23 -2.51 6.45
C HIS A 582 -21.17 -1.01 6.77
N SER A 583 -20.15 -0.55 7.48
CA SER A 583 -20.06 0.82 7.96
C SER A 583 -19.71 1.79 6.83
N MET A 584 -20.63 2.71 6.56
CA MET A 584 -20.42 3.82 5.63
C MET A 584 -19.34 4.80 6.08
N GLU A 585 -18.94 4.75 7.35
CA GLU A 585 -17.87 5.61 7.88
C GLU A 585 -16.51 5.30 7.26
N ILE A 586 -16.33 4.12 6.65
CA ILE A 586 -15.13 3.78 5.88
C ILE A 586 -15.00 4.65 4.62
N SER A 587 -16.10 5.20 4.07
CA SER A 587 -16.05 6.16 2.95
C SER A 587 -15.13 7.36 3.24
N LYS A 588 -15.07 7.79 4.50
CA LYS A 588 -14.25 8.91 4.98
C LYS A 588 -12.78 8.55 5.20
N LEU A 589 -12.39 7.28 4.97
CA LEU A 589 -11.06 6.74 5.23
C LEU A 589 -10.39 6.20 3.95
N GLN A 590 -10.85 6.62 2.77
CA GLN A 590 -10.29 6.20 1.47
C GLN A 590 -8.79 6.50 1.32
N GLU A 591 -8.25 7.49 2.04
CA GLU A 591 -6.81 7.75 2.07
C GLU A 591 -6.02 6.55 2.62
N PHE A 592 -6.55 5.89 3.65
CA PHE A 592 -5.89 4.79 4.36
C PHE A 592 -6.30 3.40 3.85
N VAL A 593 -7.49 3.28 3.28
CA VAL A 593 -8.11 1.99 2.92
C VAL A 593 -8.54 1.97 1.46
N ASP A 594 -8.24 0.87 0.78
CA ASP A 594 -8.78 0.56 -0.55
C ASP A 594 -10.22 0.03 -0.40
N ILE A 595 -11.21 0.72 -0.96
CA ILE A 595 -12.63 0.35 -0.84
C ILE A 595 -13.02 -0.50 -2.04
N ARG A 596 -13.63 -1.66 -1.80
CA ARG A 596 -14.18 -2.55 -2.83
C ARG A 596 -15.63 -2.88 -2.51
N TYR A 597 -16.55 -2.14 -3.10
CA TYR A 597 -17.99 -2.39 -2.94
C TYR A 597 -18.49 -3.43 -3.95
N LEU A 598 -19.08 -4.51 -3.45
CA LEU A 598 -19.61 -5.62 -4.23
C LEU A 598 -21.09 -5.40 -4.52
N HIS A 599 -21.43 -5.30 -5.81
CA HIS A 599 -22.82 -5.18 -6.27
C HIS A 599 -23.18 -6.35 -7.19
N PRO A 600 -23.89 -7.38 -6.69
CA PRO A 600 -24.27 -8.55 -7.47
C PRO A 600 -25.39 -8.23 -8.46
N ILE A 601 -25.14 -8.44 -9.75
CA ILE A 601 -26.14 -8.45 -10.84
C ILE A 601 -26.33 -9.89 -11.36
N LYS A 602 -27.37 -10.15 -12.16
CA LYS A 602 -27.78 -11.51 -12.57
C LYS A 602 -26.63 -12.38 -13.11
N GLU A 603 -25.74 -11.80 -13.91
CA GLU A 603 -24.68 -12.52 -14.63
C GLU A 603 -23.25 -12.20 -14.15
N LYS A 604 -23.07 -11.19 -13.29
CA LYS A 604 -21.77 -10.70 -12.85
C LYS A 604 -21.86 -10.08 -11.45
N THR A 605 -20.76 -10.02 -10.72
CA THR A 605 -20.66 -9.16 -9.53
C THR A 605 -19.77 -7.98 -9.89
N MET A 606 -20.36 -6.78 -9.92
CA MET A 606 -19.64 -5.53 -10.16
C MET A 606 -18.88 -5.14 -8.90
N VAL A 607 -17.71 -4.50 -9.09
CA VAL A 607 -16.88 -4.00 -8.01
C VAL A 607 -16.69 -2.51 -8.24
N TYR A 608 -17.11 -1.69 -7.29
CA TYR A 608 -16.83 -0.26 -7.28
C TYR A 608 -15.68 0.02 -6.32
N ASP A 609 -14.78 0.91 -6.72
CA ASP A 609 -13.62 1.37 -5.94
C ASP A 609 -13.94 2.53 -4.99
N ARG A 610 -15.20 2.98 -5.00
CA ARG A 610 -15.74 4.06 -4.19
C ARG A 610 -17.21 3.83 -3.85
N ILE A 611 -17.68 4.57 -2.87
CA ILE A 611 -19.08 4.60 -2.48
C ILE A 611 -19.77 5.72 -3.25
N THR A 612 -20.78 5.37 -4.05
CA THR A 612 -21.61 6.31 -4.82
C THR A 612 -22.93 6.60 -4.07
N PRO A 613 -23.66 7.68 -4.43
CA PRO A 613 -24.98 7.96 -3.85
C PRO A 613 -25.97 6.80 -3.99
N ASP A 614 -25.95 6.09 -5.12
CA ASP A 614 -26.80 4.90 -5.32
C ASP A 614 -26.46 3.79 -4.31
N ILE A 615 -25.17 3.59 -4.00
CA ILE A 615 -24.73 2.65 -2.96
C ILE A 615 -25.19 3.09 -1.57
N VAL A 616 -25.15 4.40 -1.28
CA VAL A 616 -25.66 4.96 0.00
C VAL A 616 -27.15 4.65 0.14
N TYR A 617 -27.92 4.85 -0.93
CA TYR A 617 -29.35 4.54 -0.96
C TYR A 617 -29.61 3.03 -0.77
N GLU A 618 -28.89 2.16 -1.50
CA GLU A 618 -29.02 0.69 -1.35
C GLU A 618 -28.75 0.19 0.08
N LEU A 619 -27.87 0.88 0.83
CA LEU A 619 -27.49 0.48 2.17
C LEU A 619 -28.35 1.09 3.28
N SER A 620 -28.90 2.29 3.07
CA SER A 620 -29.53 3.07 4.14
C SER A 620 -30.98 3.45 3.87
N GLU A 621 -31.47 3.27 2.63
CA GLU A 621 -32.73 3.81 2.10
C GLU A 621 -32.86 5.34 2.24
N ASN A 622 -31.81 6.04 2.68
CA ASN A 622 -31.78 7.48 2.78
C ASN A 622 -31.28 8.09 1.48
N VAL A 623 -32.06 9.04 0.94
CA VAL A 623 -31.63 9.91 -0.16
C VAL A 623 -30.92 11.10 0.45
N GLU A 624 -29.59 11.08 0.46
CA GLU A 624 -28.80 12.21 0.94
C GLU A 624 -28.78 13.29 -0.14
N GLN A 625 -29.70 14.27 -0.05
CA GLN A 625 -29.75 15.42 -0.95
C GLN A 625 -28.58 16.37 -0.62
N SER A 626 -27.50 16.26 -1.38
CA SER A 626 -26.24 16.95 -1.14
C SER A 626 -26.28 18.46 -1.41
N ILE A 627 -27.18 18.93 -2.30
CA ILE A 627 -27.33 20.33 -2.69
C ILE A 627 -28.63 20.87 -2.12
N LYS A 628 -28.59 22.00 -1.40
CA LYS A 628 -29.79 22.69 -0.90
C LYS A 628 -30.00 23.98 -1.67
N ILE A 629 -31.18 24.13 -2.25
CA ILE A 629 -31.57 25.34 -2.98
C ILE A 629 -32.79 25.96 -2.30
N TYR A 630 -32.67 27.23 -1.96
CA TYR A 630 -33.74 28.02 -1.37
C TYR A 630 -34.35 28.92 -2.44
N VAL A 631 -35.66 28.89 -2.57
CA VAL A 631 -36.43 29.62 -3.58
C VAL A 631 -37.56 30.39 -2.92
N GLU A 632 -38.08 31.41 -3.59
CA GLU A 632 -39.14 32.26 -3.02
C GLU A 632 -40.49 31.52 -2.98
N ASP A 633 -40.94 31.04 -4.14
CA ASP A 633 -42.29 30.53 -4.33
C ASP A 633 -42.34 29.25 -5.20
N ILE A 634 -43.54 28.86 -5.61
CA ILE A 634 -43.80 27.66 -6.40
C ILE A 634 -43.28 27.81 -7.85
N LEU A 635 -43.30 29.03 -8.41
CA LEU A 635 -42.81 29.27 -9.76
C LEU A 635 -41.29 29.09 -9.82
N ALA A 636 -40.57 29.71 -8.89
CA ALA A 636 -39.12 29.54 -8.75
C ALA A 636 -38.74 28.08 -8.46
N GLU A 637 -39.51 27.39 -7.60
CA GLU A 637 -39.34 25.94 -7.36
C GLU A 637 -39.47 25.13 -8.66
N THR A 638 -40.46 25.46 -9.48
CA THR A 638 -40.73 24.78 -10.76
C THR A 638 -39.59 25.01 -11.76
N ILE A 639 -39.09 26.24 -11.88
CA ILE A 639 -37.95 26.60 -12.72
C ILE A 639 -36.71 25.77 -12.33
N VAL A 640 -36.42 25.70 -11.03
CA VAL A 640 -35.27 24.92 -10.55
C VAL A 640 -35.45 23.43 -10.87
N ASN A 641 -36.64 22.87 -10.65
CA ASN A 641 -36.94 21.46 -10.97
C ASN A 641 -36.67 21.12 -12.45
N VAL A 642 -37.12 21.97 -13.38
CA VAL A 642 -36.87 21.76 -14.82
C VAL A 642 -35.36 21.79 -15.15
N VAL A 643 -34.60 22.70 -14.53
CA VAL A 643 -33.15 22.78 -14.76
C VAL A 643 -32.40 21.57 -14.17
N VAL A 644 -32.78 21.09 -12.97
CA VAL A 644 -32.12 19.92 -12.36
C VAL A 644 -32.47 18.62 -13.08
N ASP A 645 -33.68 18.53 -13.64
CA ASP A 645 -34.14 17.42 -14.48
C ASP A 645 -33.33 17.35 -15.79
N ASP A 646 -33.15 18.49 -16.48
CA ASP A 646 -32.28 18.60 -17.69
C ASP A 646 -30.84 18.15 -17.40
N LEU A 647 -30.33 18.46 -16.20
CA LEU A 647 -28.99 18.05 -15.76
C LEU A 647 -28.92 16.63 -15.20
N GLY A 648 -30.06 15.95 -14.97
CA GLY A 648 -30.12 14.60 -14.42
C GLY A 648 -29.69 14.48 -12.96
N ILE A 649 -29.82 15.54 -12.15
CA ILE A 649 -29.34 15.59 -10.74
C ILE A 649 -30.46 15.80 -9.70
N SER A 650 -31.72 15.63 -10.08
CA SER A 650 -32.90 15.94 -9.24
C SER A 650 -32.87 15.21 -7.88
N ARG A 651 -32.31 13.99 -7.83
CA ARG A 651 -32.18 13.18 -6.60
C ARG A 651 -31.22 13.79 -5.57
N ASN A 652 -30.33 14.67 -6.00
CA ASN A 652 -29.27 15.26 -5.17
C ASN A 652 -29.62 16.67 -4.69
N VAL A 653 -30.74 17.22 -5.15
CA VAL A 653 -31.16 18.59 -4.86
C VAL A 653 -32.36 18.58 -3.90
N LYS A 654 -32.25 19.35 -2.83
CA LYS A 654 -33.34 19.64 -1.90
C LYS A 654 -33.81 21.08 -2.10
N LEU A 655 -35.09 21.25 -2.44
CA LEU A 655 -35.71 22.56 -2.57
C LEU A 655 -36.40 22.97 -1.26
N VAL A 656 -36.29 24.25 -0.90
CA VAL A 656 -36.93 24.83 0.28
C VAL A 656 -37.51 26.19 -0.09
N LYS A 657 -38.83 26.35 0.09
CA LYS A 657 -39.54 27.61 -0.13
C LYS A 657 -39.33 28.58 1.04
N LEU A 658 -39.02 29.83 0.73
CA LEU A 658 -38.77 30.92 1.67
C LEU A 658 -39.99 31.82 1.87
N GLY A 659 -40.90 31.86 0.90
CA GLY A 659 -41.88 32.93 0.77
C GLY A 659 -41.20 34.20 0.27
N ALA A 660 -41.41 35.33 0.95
CA ALA A 660 -40.89 36.62 0.50
C ALA A 660 -39.35 36.68 0.38
N ALA A 661 -38.85 37.34 -0.67
CA ALA A 661 -37.44 37.66 -0.90
C ALA A 661 -36.67 38.14 0.35
N SER A 662 -37.31 38.90 1.25
CA SER A 662 -36.67 39.39 2.48
C SER A 662 -36.10 38.27 3.37
N ASN A 663 -36.73 37.08 3.34
CA ASN A 663 -36.31 35.94 4.15
C ASN A 663 -34.98 35.34 3.65
N ALA A 664 -34.67 35.49 2.36
CA ALA A 664 -33.40 35.05 1.77
C ALA A 664 -32.20 35.75 2.44
N PHE A 665 -32.32 37.05 2.70
CA PHE A 665 -31.27 37.85 3.33
C PHE A 665 -31.07 37.46 4.80
N VAL A 666 -32.16 37.17 5.52
CA VAL A 666 -32.09 36.68 6.91
C VAL A 666 -31.39 35.32 6.97
N LEU A 667 -31.73 34.42 6.04
CA LEU A 667 -31.12 33.10 5.96
C LEU A 667 -29.62 33.17 5.60
N ALA A 668 -29.25 33.96 4.61
CA ALA A 668 -27.85 34.18 4.24
C ALA A 668 -27.03 34.75 5.41
N ALA A 669 -27.59 35.73 6.13
CA ALA A 669 -26.97 36.28 7.34
C ALA A 669 -26.79 35.21 8.43
N SER A 670 -27.80 34.34 8.63
CA SER A 670 -27.73 33.22 9.58
C SER A 670 -26.57 32.27 9.28
N PHE A 671 -26.42 31.83 8.03
CA PHE A 671 -25.35 30.91 7.63
C PHE A 671 -23.96 31.48 7.92
N VAL A 672 -23.76 32.76 7.60
CA VAL A 672 -22.47 33.43 7.84
C VAL A 672 -22.20 33.63 9.32
N LEU A 673 -23.22 33.94 10.14
CA LEU A 673 -23.07 34.09 11.59
C LEU A 673 -22.75 32.78 12.31
N GLN A 674 -23.27 31.66 11.81
CA GLN A 674 -23.02 30.32 12.37
C GLN A 674 -21.72 29.68 11.86
N GLU A 675 -21.04 30.32 10.92
CA GLU A 675 -19.85 29.78 10.25
C GLU A 675 -20.11 28.39 9.60
N GLU A 676 -21.33 28.17 9.09
CA GLU A 676 -21.68 26.92 8.43
C GLU A 676 -20.97 26.75 7.08
N ASP A 677 -20.70 25.51 6.70
CA ASP A 677 -20.23 25.19 5.35
C ASP A 677 -21.38 25.40 4.35
N THR A 678 -21.27 26.49 3.60
CA THR A 678 -22.24 26.93 2.60
C THR A 678 -21.88 26.48 1.19
N SER A 679 -20.89 25.59 1.04
CA SER A 679 -20.41 25.13 -0.26
C SER A 679 -21.52 24.55 -1.14
N ASN A 680 -22.50 23.85 -0.56
CA ASN A 680 -23.60 23.23 -1.30
C ASN A 680 -24.96 23.92 -1.08
N VAL A 681 -24.94 25.19 -0.65
CA VAL A 681 -26.13 26.00 -0.43
C VAL A 681 -26.24 27.05 -1.53
N PHE A 682 -27.44 27.17 -2.12
CA PHE A 682 -27.75 28.17 -3.15
C PHE A 682 -29.05 28.86 -2.79
N ILE A 683 -29.05 30.20 -2.70
CA ILE A 683 -30.25 30.98 -2.42
C ILE A 683 -30.61 31.72 -3.71
N LEU A 684 -31.76 31.42 -4.30
CA LEU A 684 -32.20 31.95 -5.58
C LEU A 684 -33.39 32.89 -5.39
N LEU A 685 -33.21 34.13 -5.87
CA LEU A 685 -34.28 35.11 -6.03
C LEU A 685 -34.85 35.09 -7.44
N ASP A 686 -36.08 35.55 -7.58
CA ASP A 686 -36.78 35.67 -8.88
C ASP A 686 -36.24 36.82 -9.77
N GLY A 687 -35.54 37.78 -9.17
CA GLY A 687 -34.84 38.87 -9.84
C GLY A 687 -35.70 40.10 -10.15
N ASP A 688 -36.89 40.26 -9.56
CA ASP A 688 -37.79 41.36 -9.89
C ASP A 688 -37.57 42.61 -8.99
N VAL A 689 -37.37 42.41 -7.68
CA VAL A 689 -37.23 43.44 -6.63
C VAL A 689 -35.76 43.81 -6.39
N TYR A 690 -34.87 42.81 -6.27
CA TYR A 690 -33.45 43.01 -5.97
C TYR A 690 -32.62 42.64 -7.19
N ARG A 691 -32.21 43.63 -7.99
CA ARG A 691 -31.61 43.40 -9.32
C ARG A 691 -30.10 43.56 -9.34
N ASN A 692 -29.56 44.40 -8.47
CA ASN A 692 -28.14 44.75 -8.44
C ASN A 692 -27.48 44.48 -7.08
N GLU A 693 -26.16 44.29 -7.10
CA GLU A 693 -25.34 43.99 -5.92
C GLU A 693 -25.49 45.03 -4.81
N SER A 694 -25.66 46.31 -5.16
CA SER A 694 -25.89 47.38 -4.17
C SER A 694 -27.19 47.21 -3.39
N GLU A 695 -28.28 46.82 -4.07
CA GLU A 695 -29.57 46.54 -3.42
C GLU A 695 -29.47 45.34 -2.49
N LYS A 696 -28.83 44.25 -2.95
CA LYS A 696 -28.59 43.05 -2.12
C LYS A 696 -27.75 43.36 -0.89
N ARG A 697 -26.66 44.14 -1.06
CA ARG A 697 -25.80 44.56 0.04
C ARG A 697 -26.54 45.44 1.05
N ASN A 698 -27.39 46.34 0.57
CA ASN A 698 -28.23 47.17 1.44
C ASN A 698 -29.27 46.34 2.20
N ALA A 699 -29.86 45.33 1.57
CA ALA A 699 -30.77 44.40 2.23
C ALA A 699 -30.06 43.56 3.31
N ILE A 700 -28.88 43.03 3.03
CA ILE A 700 -28.03 42.33 4.03
C ILE A 700 -27.70 43.26 5.21
N LYS A 701 -27.31 44.51 4.97
CA LYS A 701 -26.96 45.46 6.06
C LYS A 701 -28.13 45.78 6.99
N LYS A 702 -29.38 45.62 6.55
CA LYS A 702 -30.56 45.79 7.41
C LYS A 702 -30.74 44.64 8.40
N VAL A 703 -30.36 43.42 8.01
CA VAL A 703 -30.56 42.20 8.81
C VAL A 703 -29.30 41.77 9.56
N LEU A 704 -28.12 42.08 9.01
CA LEU A 704 -26.81 41.81 9.57
C LEU A 704 -26.19 43.15 9.97
N SER A 705 -26.34 43.54 11.24
CA SER A 705 -25.80 44.79 11.79
C SER A 705 -24.61 44.51 12.73
N GLY A 706 -23.64 45.43 12.78
CA GLY A 706 -22.47 45.30 13.65
C GLY A 706 -21.37 46.31 13.33
N THR A 707 -20.46 46.56 14.30
CA THR A 707 -19.32 47.48 14.17
C THR A 707 -17.96 46.78 14.27
N GLU A 708 -17.98 45.44 14.27
CA GLU A 708 -16.80 44.60 14.38
C GLU A 708 -15.91 44.67 13.12
N LYS A 709 -14.59 44.53 13.28
CA LYS A 709 -13.60 44.73 12.20
C LYS A 709 -13.83 43.85 10.95
N ASN A 710 -14.48 42.69 11.11
CA ASN A 710 -14.76 41.76 10.02
C ASN A 710 -16.21 41.86 9.49
N HIS A 711 -16.96 42.89 9.88
CA HIS A 711 -18.38 43.02 9.54
C HIS A 711 -18.63 43.10 8.02
N ASP A 712 -17.88 43.93 7.30
CA ASP A 712 -18.03 44.04 5.84
C ASP A 712 -17.70 42.72 5.11
N ASN A 713 -16.70 41.98 5.58
CA ASN A 713 -16.38 40.65 5.03
C ASN A 713 -17.52 39.64 5.26
N LYS A 714 -18.21 39.68 6.40
CA LYS A 714 -19.39 38.84 6.66
C LYS A 714 -20.54 39.23 5.74
N ALA A 715 -20.77 40.53 5.55
CA ALA A 715 -21.78 41.01 4.62
C ALA A 715 -21.49 40.58 3.18
N ASP A 716 -20.24 40.68 2.72
CA ASP A 716 -19.83 40.25 1.38
C ASP A 716 -19.99 38.73 1.19
N LYS A 717 -19.65 37.93 2.20
CA LYS A 717 -19.92 36.48 2.18
C LYS A 717 -21.42 36.17 2.07
N ALA A 718 -22.27 36.91 2.80
CA ALA A 718 -23.70 36.67 2.78
C ALA A 718 -24.33 37.07 1.44
N VAL A 719 -23.90 38.19 0.85
CA VAL A 719 -24.33 38.59 -0.51
C VAL A 719 -23.91 37.54 -1.54
N GLY A 720 -22.70 36.99 -1.43
CA GLY A 720 -22.20 35.95 -2.33
C GLY A 720 -22.96 34.62 -2.30
N LEU A 721 -23.89 34.41 -1.36
CA LEU A 721 -24.79 33.26 -1.32
C LEU A 721 -26.11 33.50 -2.09
N ILE A 722 -26.41 34.75 -2.43
CA ILE A 722 -27.70 35.18 -2.99
C ILE A 722 -27.57 35.42 -4.50
N HIS A 723 -28.14 34.50 -5.24
CA HIS A 723 -28.21 34.48 -6.70
C HIS A 723 -29.60 34.88 -7.17
N GLN A 724 -29.77 35.14 -8.47
CA GLN A 724 -31.06 35.53 -9.03
C GLN A 724 -31.30 35.01 -10.44
N LEU A 725 -32.56 34.92 -10.84
CA LEU A 725 -32.93 34.75 -12.24
C LEU A 725 -32.74 36.07 -13.01
N ILE A 726 -32.38 35.98 -14.30
CA ILE A 726 -32.00 37.16 -15.09
C ILE A 726 -33.20 37.69 -15.88
N LEU A 727 -33.85 38.72 -15.35
CA LEU A 727 -35.02 39.36 -15.98
C LEU A 727 -34.68 40.67 -16.72
N PRO A 728 -35.40 40.99 -17.82
CA PRO A 728 -35.37 42.31 -18.44
C PRO A 728 -35.87 43.42 -17.49
N GLU A 729 -35.50 44.68 -17.77
CA GLU A 729 -35.94 45.83 -16.96
C GLU A 729 -37.47 45.94 -16.91
N LYS A 730 -38.02 46.08 -15.70
CA LYS A 730 -39.45 46.28 -15.42
C LYS A 730 -40.37 45.14 -15.90
N VAL A 731 -39.84 43.93 -16.06
CA VAL A 731 -40.62 42.72 -16.33
C VAL A 731 -40.61 41.85 -15.07
N GLU A 732 -41.78 41.29 -14.77
CA GLU A 732 -42.02 40.33 -13.68
C GLU A 732 -41.82 38.88 -14.17
N PRO A 733 -41.49 37.92 -13.30
CA PRO A 733 -41.17 36.54 -13.68
C PRO A 733 -42.30 35.84 -14.45
N GLU A 734 -43.54 35.96 -13.97
CA GLU A 734 -44.73 35.35 -14.56
C GLU A 734 -44.99 35.86 -15.96
N LYS A 735 -44.85 37.18 -16.16
CA LYS A 735 -45.03 37.81 -17.46
C LYS A 735 -43.94 37.38 -18.42
N PHE A 736 -42.68 37.32 -17.97
CA PHE A 736 -41.57 36.90 -18.82
C PHE A 736 -41.74 35.45 -19.29
N ILE A 737 -42.17 34.54 -18.41
CA ILE A 737 -42.46 33.15 -18.76
C ILE A 737 -43.67 33.06 -19.69
N PHE A 738 -44.74 33.79 -19.41
CA PHE A 738 -45.93 33.84 -20.26
C PHE A 738 -45.59 34.32 -21.68
N ASP A 739 -44.76 35.36 -21.80
CA ASP A 739 -44.36 35.90 -23.11
C ASP A 739 -43.52 34.89 -23.90
N MET A 740 -42.59 34.18 -23.25
CA MET A 740 -41.87 33.07 -23.89
C MET A 740 -42.82 31.93 -24.28
N PHE A 741 -43.84 31.66 -23.46
CA PHE A 741 -44.81 30.59 -23.70
C PHE A 741 -45.74 30.88 -24.89
N VAL A 742 -46.19 32.13 -25.04
CA VAL A 742 -47.04 32.57 -26.16
C VAL A 742 -46.27 32.61 -27.47
N ASP A 743 -44.97 32.91 -27.43
CA ASP A 743 -44.08 32.96 -28.60
C ASP A 743 -43.81 31.56 -29.20
N LEU A 744 -44.14 30.47 -28.47
CA LEU A 744 -43.99 29.11 -28.97
C LEU A 744 -44.94 28.83 -30.15
N ASP A 745 -44.39 28.33 -31.25
CA ASP A 745 -45.15 27.80 -32.39
C ASP A 745 -45.53 26.33 -32.15
N ASP A 746 -46.40 26.10 -31.16
CA ASP A 746 -46.86 24.77 -30.72
C ASP A 746 -48.40 24.68 -30.78
N ASN A 747 -48.91 23.51 -31.21
CA ASN A 747 -50.35 23.19 -31.28
C ASN A 747 -50.92 22.71 -29.93
N ASN A 748 -50.21 22.94 -28.83
CA ASN A 748 -50.65 22.59 -27.49
C ASN A 748 -51.86 23.43 -27.04
N GLU A 749 -52.89 22.77 -26.49
CA GLU A 749 -54.10 23.41 -25.95
C GLU A 749 -53.79 24.57 -24.99
N LEU A 750 -52.76 24.44 -24.15
CA LEU A 750 -52.34 25.51 -23.22
C LEU A 750 -51.83 26.76 -23.96
N VAL A 751 -51.06 26.58 -25.04
CA VAL A 751 -50.51 27.68 -25.84
C VAL A 751 -51.63 28.39 -26.59
N GLU A 752 -52.60 27.65 -27.12
CA GLU A 752 -53.79 28.25 -27.75
C GLU A 752 -54.62 29.08 -26.76
N ILE A 753 -54.79 28.61 -25.53
CA ILE A 753 -55.50 29.34 -24.47
C ILE A 753 -54.73 30.61 -24.09
N ALA A 754 -53.40 30.52 -23.97
CA ALA A 754 -52.53 31.63 -23.65
C ALA A 754 -52.56 32.72 -24.75
N LYS A 755 -52.51 32.33 -26.04
CA LYS A 755 -52.61 33.24 -27.19
C LYS A 755 -53.92 34.06 -27.24
N ARG A 756 -54.97 33.64 -26.53
CA ARG A 756 -56.25 34.37 -26.44
C ARG A 756 -56.31 35.36 -25.26
N PHE A 757 -55.27 35.44 -24.44
CA PHE A 757 -55.20 36.31 -23.26
C PHE A 757 -54.43 37.59 -23.56
N ASN A 758 -55.08 38.76 -23.42
CA ASN A 758 -54.51 40.04 -23.85
C ASN A 758 -54.14 41.00 -22.71
N ALA A 759 -54.72 40.86 -21.52
CA ALA A 759 -54.45 41.71 -20.36
C ALA A 759 -54.88 41.04 -19.05
N VAL A 760 -54.22 41.41 -17.94
CA VAL A 760 -54.50 40.95 -16.57
C VAL A 760 -54.47 42.13 -15.59
N SER A 761 -55.12 41.99 -14.44
CA SER A 761 -55.12 43.01 -13.36
C SER A 761 -53.93 42.88 -12.41
N ASN A 762 -53.35 41.69 -12.30
CA ASN A 762 -52.21 41.36 -11.45
C ASN A 762 -51.23 40.48 -12.21
N SER A 763 -49.93 40.59 -11.95
CA SER A 763 -48.86 39.84 -12.61
C SER A 763 -49.05 38.32 -12.51
N HIS A 764 -49.45 37.83 -11.33
CA HIS A 764 -49.70 36.41 -11.09
C HIS A 764 -50.84 35.83 -11.96
N GLU A 765 -51.82 36.65 -12.35
CA GLU A 765 -52.94 36.21 -13.19
C GLU A 765 -52.51 35.75 -14.59
N TRP A 766 -51.31 36.11 -15.07
CA TRP A 766 -50.79 35.63 -16.36
C TRP A 766 -50.70 34.10 -16.40
N LEU A 767 -50.27 33.47 -15.30
CA LEU A 767 -50.15 32.02 -15.18
C LEU A 767 -51.35 31.41 -14.43
N ASP A 768 -51.85 32.05 -13.37
CA ASP A 768 -52.97 31.53 -12.56
C ASP A 768 -54.26 31.36 -13.37
N SER A 769 -54.49 32.24 -14.34
CA SER A 769 -55.65 32.12 -15.23
C SER A 769 -55.59 30.87 -16.10
N LEU A 770 -54.38 30.44 -16.49
CA LEU A 770 -54.16 29.20 -17.24
C LEU A 770 -54.39 27.99 -16.34
N VAL A 771 -53.86 28.02 -15.11
CA VAL A 771 -54.09 26.98 -14.09
C VAL A 771 -55.59 26.79 -13.86
N THR A 772 -56.31 27.89 -13.60
CA THR A 772 -57.75 27.90 -13.31
C THR A 772 -58.57 27.33 -14.47
N ARG A 773 -58.27 27.72 -15.72
CA ARG A 773 -58.97 27.22 -16.90
C ARG A 773 -58.76 25.73 -17.15
N MET A 774 -57.58 25.22 -16.82
CA MET A 774 -57.26 23.80 -17.03
C MET A 774 -57.87 22.88 -15.95
N GLY A 775 -58.27 23.43 -14.81
CA GLY A 775 -58.90 22.67 -13.72
C GLY A 775 -57.98 21.60 -13.11
N LYS A 776 -56.66 21.80 -13.15
CA LYS A 776 -55.64 20.89 -12.59
C LYS A 776 -54.84 21.60 -11.50
N SER A 777 -54.01 20.85 -10.77
CA SER A 777 -53.13 21.46 -9.77
C SER A 777 -52.15 22.43 -10.42
N GLU A 778 -51.90 23.52 -9.71
CA GLU A 778 -50.97 24.59 -10.09
C GLU A 778 -49.59 24.04 -10.47
N GLU A 779 -49.03 23.17 -9.62
CA GLU A 779 -47.73 22.50 -9.82
C GLU A 779 -47.63 21.78 -11.17
N ILE A 780 -48.67 21.05 -11.58
CA ILE A 780 -48.66 20.29 -12.83
C ILE A 780 -48.69 21.23 -14.03
N ILE A 781 -49.48 22.30 -13.97
CA ILE A 781 -49.63 23.24 -15.07
C ILE A 781 -48.39 24.10 -15.20
N LEU A 782 -47.87 24.63 -14.09
CA LEU A 782 -46.62 25.39 -14.08
C LEU A 782 -45.46 24.54 -14.60
N TYR A 783 -45.31 23.29 -14.14
CA TYR A 783 -44.25 22.42 -14.65
C TYR A 783 -44.35 22.20 -16.15
N LYS A 784 -45.56 21.99 -16.69
CA LYS A 784 -45.77 21.88 -18.14
C LYS A 784 -45.39 23.16 -18.89
N ILE A 785 -45.81 24.32 -18.40
CA ILE A 785 -45.51 25.61 -19.01
C ILE A 785 -43.99 25.83 -19.02
N VAL A 786 -43.34 25.72 -17.86
CA VAL A 786 -41.91 25.95 -17.70
C VAL A 786 -41.08 24.96 -18.51
N ASN A 787 -41.47 23.68 -18.55
CA ASN A 787 -40.80 22.66 -19.36
C ASN A 787 -40.98 22.86 -20.88
N MET A 788 -42.06 23.53 -21.32
CA MET A 788 -42.18 23.93 -22.73
C MET A 788 -41.32 25.16 -23.04
N VAL A 789 -41.28 26.11 -22.11
CA VAL A 789 -40.48 27.33 -22.24
C VAL A 789 -38.98 27.05 -22.17
N SER A 790 -38.55 25.92 -21.59
CA SER A 790 -37.12 25.58 -21.51
C SER A 790 -36.42 25.41 -22.86
N ASP A 791 -37.19 25.16 -23.93
CA ASP A 791 -36.68 25.07 -25.30
C ASP A 791 -36.58 26.44 -26.00
N HIS A 792 -37.08 27.50 -25.36
CA HIS A 792 -37.07 28.85 -25.91
C HIS A 792 -35.66 29.48 -25.87
N GLU A 793 -35.29 30.23 -26.90
CA GLU A 793 -33.94 30.83 -27.03
C GLU A 793 -33.51 31.72 -25.84
N LYS A 794 -34.47 32.38 -25.18
CA LYS A 794 -34.24 33.24 -24.01
C LYS A 794 -34.06 32.47 -22.71
N TRP A 795 -34.41 31.18 -22.65
CA TRP A 795 -34.35 30.38 -21.42
C TRP A 795 -32.94 30.27 -20.86
N GLY A 796 -31.95 29.98 -21.71
CA GLY A 796 -30.56 29.79 -21.28
C GLY A 796 -29.98 31.00 -20.54
N ASN A 797 -30.31 32.21 -20.98
CA ASN A 797 -29.90 33.44 -20.29
C ASN A 797 -30.67 33.65 -18.98
N TYR A 798 -31.97 33.34 -18.97
CA TYR A 798 -32.84 33.51 -17.81
C TYR A 798 -32.35 32.72 -16.59
N VAL A 799 -31.97 31.45 -16.80
CA VAL A 799 -31.51 30.53 -15.73
C VAL A 799 -29.98 30.41 -15.63
N HIS A 800 -29.23 31.33 -16.24
CA HIS A 800 -27.77 31.20 -16.41
C HIS A 800 -27.01 30.97 -15.09
N GLU A 801 -27.26 31.82 -14.07
CA GLU A 801 -26.57 31.70 -12.77
C GLU A 801 -26.83 30.35 -12.09
N LEU A 802 -28.08 29.89 -12.14
CA LEU A 802 -28.50 28.60 -11.57
C LEU A 802 -27.83 27.44 -12.32
N ARG A 803 -27.86 27.46 -13.66
CA ARG A 803 -27.32 26.38 -14.50
C ARG A 803 -25.79 26.25 -14.34
N GLU A 804 -25.06 27.36 -14.35
CA GLU A 804 -23.60 27.39 -14.12
C GLU A 804 -23.23 26.82 -12.75
N TYR A 805 -23.93 27.24 -11.69
CA TYR A 805 -23.69 26.72 -10.34
C TYR A 805 -23.91 25.19 -10.28
N LEU A 806 -25.02 24.70 -10.84
CA LEU A 806 -25.35 23.28 -10.81
C LEU A 806 -24.38 22.42 -11.62
N ILE A 807 -23.94 22.87 -12.80
CA ILE A 807 -22.92 22.17 -13.61
C ILE A 807 -21.62 22.04 -12.83
N LYS A 808 -21.14 23.13 -12.23
CA LYS A 808 -19.91 23.12 -11.43
C LYS A 808 -20.02 22.19 -10.22
N ARG A 809 -21.18 22.16 -9.55
CA ARG A 809 -21.40 21.27 -8.40
C ARG A 809 -21.52 19.81 -8.82
N LYS A 810 -22.13 19.53 -9.96
CA LYS A 810 -22.18 18.18 -10.55
C LYS A 810 -20.77 17.61 -10.76
N GLU A 811 -19.85 18.41 -11.29
CA GLU A 811 -18.45 18.00 -11.46
C GLU A 811 -17.71 17.79 -10.12
N ILE A 812 -17.81 18.74 -9.19
CA ILE A 812 -17.13 18.68 -7.89
C ILE A 812 -17.61 17.46 -7.07
N LEU A 813 -18.92 17.22 -7.08
CA LEU A 813 -19.54 16.14 -6.33
C LEU A 813 -19.57 14.80 -7.08
N ASN A 814 -19.12 14.78 -8.35
CA ASN A 814 -19.18 13.62 -9.26
C ASN A 814 -20.59 13.00 -9.34
N LEU A 815 -21.61 13.84 -9.57
CA LEU A 815 -23.02 13.46 -9.68
C LEU A 815 -23.44 13.03 -11.09
#